data_AF-A0A951N576-F1
#
_entry.id   AF-A0A951N576-F1
#
_cell.length_a   1.000
_cell.length_b   1.000
_cell.length_c   1.000
_cell.angle_alpha   90.00
_cell.angle_beta   90.00
_cell.angle_gamma   90.00
#
_symmetry.space_group_name_H-M   'P 1'
#
loop_
_entity.id
_entity.type
_entity.pdbx_description
1 polymer ?
#
loop_
_entity_poly.entity_id
_entity_poly.type
_entity_poly.pdbx_seq_one_letter_code
_entity_poly.pdbx_strand_id
1 'polypeptide(L)'
;MSNFLFLQTHFPDFQKAARDVEKNVHPDPRAACFYARRALEIALDWLFEHDAALVRPYDTTLSALLFEPTFRNSVPPAIWVKAKLLKDLGNRAVHDKTPVSPAEGLAAARELFHVFFWLARTYSSANPPADSLQFDAAKLPAAPSQIVQKSLAALQLAREELDAQRAELQNAQTTGAALQVELEAARQEIAAAKALAAKRVDTHDYSEQQTRDFYIDLYLREAGWLLQDARDTEWEVLGMPPDRSKNGRGFVDYVLWGRDGKPLALVEAKRARKDARDALEQARLYASCLEKEFGRRPLIFTCNGYEHFLWDDAGGYPPRPVAGFYTRDELERLHERRASRQPLSTAKINSQIVERPYQTRAIRAFCADLEISRRRGLLVMATGTGKTRVSIALCELLSRMGWAKNILFLCDRRALVRQTFNAFKAHWPDCAPVNLLEDPDATGRVCVSTYPTMMNLLEKFESGESGAQRRFGPGYFDLVIIDEAHRGVYQKYRALFSYFDALFLGLTATPRSQVERDTFKLFECYDNKPTDSYELAEAVAQGYLVPPRVMAVPTRFLRHGMQYDELSEAEREEWDAREWNAENEVPDEVDAAEINAWVFNRDTVSKVIATLMEKGQRVAGGDRIAKTIVFARNREHAKEICKVFNENYPHLAGITARVITGDDPFAQSLIDQFSHPDNPLDIAISVDMLDTGIDVPEVANLVFFKPVRSRVKWSQMLGRGTRLCPDLFGSGNHKKEFFVFDFCGNYEYFNENPDVREAAPAKTLSVRLFTHRVELLDGTTQIARMENQPEVAQIRDELADGLHREVAAMNVSNVLVRPHRREVEKWRERAAWESVGQAEKRELDEKLAALPTEIPLEDETARQFDLLVYRLELATLKKEKRWAKLAAQVRAIAHLLLTTSARHVPMVASQVPLLEEMDTDDWWVDVSLPILENARKKIRDLVRFIEKSKRYFVFLDIEDDFEQGQEIVYAGADAPLATSPALYKRSVEQFLHTHRESGVVGRLHRNEELAPEDLEELDRQLFQVGGFPDRATFEREIGPQEDLGEFVRRCIDLENAALRGAFAKFLDGGTLSPAQIAFVEAIVAYLAQNGMMERKQLSQDPWNRIHARGMTDLFGSVRAREILSIIDAVNHNASVI
;
A
#
# COMPACT_ATOMS: atom_id res chain seq x y z
N MET A 1 54.79 8.60 36.02
CA MET A 1 54.22 7.25 36.11
C MET A 1 52.82 7.29 35.50
N SER A 2 52.39 6.26 34.75
CA SER A 2 51.07 6.23 34.09
C SER A 2 49.99 5.66 35.01
N ASN A 3 48.74 6.13 34.90
CA ASN A 3 47.58 5.53 35.58
C ASN A 3 47.24 4.14 35.03
N PHE A 4 47.68 3.81 33.81
CA PHE A 4 47.33 2.56 33.11
C PHE A 4 48.44 1.50 33.17
N LEU A 5 49.37 1.62 34.13
CA LEU A 5 50.50 0.68 34.25
C LEU A 5 50.05 -0.77 34.48
N PHE A 6 48.91 -0.97 35.14
CA PHE A 6 48.34 -2.29 35.43
C PHE A 6 47.94 -3.08 34.19
N LEU A 7 47.81 -2.44 33.02
CA LEU A 7 47.49 -3.12 31.75
C LEU A 7 48.71 -3.72 31.06
N GLN A 8 49.94 -3.37 31.46
CA GLN A 8 51.15 -3.69 30.72
C GLN A 8 51.39 -5.19 30.51
N THR A 9 50.98 -6.02 31.47
CA THR A 9 51.27 -7.46 31.47
C THR A 9 50.34 -8.26 30.56
N HIS A 10 49.05 -7.91 30.52
CA HIS A 10 48.02 -8.68 29.80
C HIS A 10 47.43 -7.94 28.60
N PHE A 11 47.50 -6.60 28.58
CA PHE A 11 46.88 -5.75 27.56
C PHE A 11 47.81 -4.61 27.13
N PRO A 12 49.00 -4.91 26.56
CA PRO A 12 50.00 -3.90 26.18
C PRO A 12 49.46 -2.90 25.14
N ASP A 13 48.59 -3.34 24.22
CA ASP A 13 47.96 -2.47 23.23
C ASP A 13 46.98 -1.47 23.85
N PHE A 14 46.24 -1.89 24.88
CA PHE A 14 45.32 -1.01 25.61
C PHE A 14 46.11 0.03 26.41
N GLN A 15 47.23 -0.39 27.01
CA GLN A 15 48.16 0.54 27.67
C GLN A 15 48.70 1.59 26.69
N LYS A 16 49.12 1.15 25.49
CA LYS A 16 49.64 2.05 24.45
C LYS A 16 48.59 3.07 24.03
N ALA A 17 47.35 2.63 23.78
CA ALA A 17 46.25 3.51 23.43
C ALA A 17 45.90 4.49 24.58
N ALA A 18 45.86 4.01 25.83
CA ALA A 18 45.58 4.84 27.00
C ALA A 18 46.67 5.90 27.28
N ARG A 19 47.94 5.62 26.96
CA ARG A 19 49.02 6.62 27.08
C ARG A 19 48.81 7.82 26.17
N ASP A 20 48.22 7.63 24.99
CA ASP A 20 47.91 8.73 24.10
C ASP A 20 46.75 9.58 24.63
N VAL A 21 45.85 9.01 25.45
CA VAL A 21 44.87 9.79 26.20
C VAL A 21 45.55 10.65 27.27
N GLU A 22 46.37 10.04 28.12
CA GLU A 22 47.07 10.75 29.22
C GLU A 22 47.93 11.91 28.73
N LYS A 23 48.65 11.73 27.62
CA LYS A 23 49.49 12.77 27.01
C LYS A 23 48.70 13.99 26.55
N ASN A 24 47.43 13.82 26.21
CA ASN A 24 46.62 14.87 25.57
C ASN A 24 45.65 15.56 26.54
N VAL A 25 45.41 15.05 27.76
CA VAL A 25 44.39 15.60 28.69
C VAL A 25 44.53 17.12 28.91
N HIS A 26 45.74 17.60 29.18
CA HIS A 26 46.02 19.01 29.41
C HIS A 26 46.41 19.81 28.15
N PRO A 27 47.27 19.31 27.24
CA PRO A 27 47.64 20.06 26.04
C PRO A 27 46.55 20.11 24.97
N ASP A 28 45.70 19.10 24.84
CA ASP A 28 44.60 19.06 23.86
C ASP A 28 43.44 18.18 24.37
N PRO A 29 42.54 18.73 25.21
CA PRO A 29 41.40 18.00 25.77
C PRO A 29 40.50 17.35 24.71
N ARG A 30 40.45 17.94 23.51
CA ARG A 30 39.70 17.40 22.36
C ARG A 30 40.38 16.14 21.83
N ALA A 31 41.70 16.18 21.62
CA ALA A 31 42.46 14.99 21.24
C ALA A 31 42.39 13.89 22.32
N ALA A 32 42.37 14.24 23.60
CA ALA A 32 42.20 13.29 24.70
C ALA A 32 40.87 12.52 24.58
N CYS A 33 39.75 13.21 24.33
CA CYS A 33 38.45 12.58 24.12
C CYS A 33 38.41 11.68 22.87
N PHE A 34 39.04 12.12 21.77
CA PHE A 34 39.17 11.32 20.55
C PHE A 34 39.96 10.02 20.81
N TYR A 35 41.13 10.11 21.43
CA TYR A 35 41.95 8.94 21.73
C TYR A 35 41.31 8.03 22.77
N ALA A 36 40.51 8.56 23.70
CA ALA A 36 39.79 7.75 24.68
C ALA A 36 38.71 6.88 24.03
N ARG A 37 37.97 7.44 23.06
CA ARG A 37 37.06 6.66 22.22
C ARG A 37 37.79 5.58 21.43
N ARG A 38 38.92 5.92 20.81
CA ARG A 38 39.75 4.95 20.06
C ARG A 38 40.24 3.81 20.96
N ALA A 39 40.69 4.14 22.17
CA ALA A 39 41.14 3.15 23.13
C ALA A 39 39.98 2.19 23.52
N LEU A 40 38.77 2.71 23.66
CA LEU A 40 37.57 1.90 23.88
C LEU A 40 37.25 1.00 22.67
N GLU A 41 37.35 1.51 21.44
CA GLU A 41 37.13 0.72 20.21
C GLU A 41 38.08 -0.48 20.13
N ILE A 42 39.37 -0.26 20.39
CA ILE A 42 40.39 -1.33 20.43
C ILE A 42 40.03 -2.39 21.48
N ALA A 43 39.56 -1.95 22.65
CA ALA A 43 39.20 -2.86 23.73
C ALA A 43 37.94 -3.69 23.43
N LEU A 44 36.91 -3.08 22.82
CA LEU A 44 35.69 -3.80 22.45
C LEU A 44 35.93 -4.76 21.29
N ASP A 45 36.71 -4.38 20.28
CA ASP A 45 37.05 -5.28 19.19
C ASP A 45 37.72 -6.55 19.70
N TRP A 46 38.71 -6.39 20.58
CA TRP A 46 39.39 -7.49 21.25
C TRP A 46 38.41 -8.35 22.05
N LEU A 47 37.49 -7.74 22.81
CA LEU A 47 36.48 -8.46 23.59
C LEU A 47 35.57 -9.32 22.70
N PHE A 48 35.03 -8.77 21.63
CA PHE A 48 34.13 -9.50 20.72
C PHE A 48 34.86 -10.58 19.90
N GLU A 49 36.19 -10.50 19.77
CA GLU A 49 37.00 -11.55 19.16
C GLU A 49 37.30 -12.70 20.14
N HIS A 50 37.65 -12.35 21.38
CA HIS A 50 38.25 -13.28 22.35
C HIS A 50 37.28 -13.79 23.43
N ASP A 51 36.08 -13.23 23.57
CA ASP A 51 35.04 -13.70 24.48
C ASP A 51 33.93 -14.43 23.71
N ALA A 52 33.93 -15.76 23.76
CA ALA A 52 32.96 -16.60 23.04
C ALA A 52 31.50 -16.38 23.48
N ALA A 53 31.26 -15.74 24.64
CA ALA A 53 29.91 -15.39 25.09
C ALA A 53 29.33 -14.16 24.39
N LEU A 54 30.16 -13.40 23.64
CA LEU A 54 29.75 -12.21 22.93
C LEU A 54 29.47 -12.51 21.46
N VAL A 55 28.34 -12.03 20.95
CA VAL A 55 27.95 -12.17 19.54
C VAL A 55 28.24 -10.88 18.80
N ARG A 56 29.16 -10.91 17.84
CA ARG A 56 29.49 -9.72 17.04
C ARG A 56 28.30 -9.35 16.12
N PRO A 57 27.77 -8.12 16.18
CA PRO A 57 26.68 -7.66 15.32
C PRO A 57 27.14 -7.46 13.87
N TYR A 58 26.18 -7.43 12.93
CA TYR A 58 26.46 -7.19 11.49
C TYR A 58 27.10 -5.81 11.24
N ASP A 59 26.64 -4.80 11.98
CA ASP A 59 27.26 -3.48 12.02
C ASP A 59 28.40 -3.49 13.05
N THR A 60 29.64 -3.18 12.64
CA THR A 60 30.84 -3.20 13.50
C THR A 60 31.20 -1.83 14.08
N THR A 61 30.31 -0.85 13.96
CA THR A 61 30.49 0.46 14.59
C THR A 61 30.55 0.32 16.11
N LEU A 62 31.28 1.24 16.76
CA LEU A 62 31.37 1.30 18.23
C LEU A 62 29.99 1.32 18.90
N SER A 63 29.02 2.00 18.27
CA SER A 63 27.64 2.05 18.75
C SER A 63 27.00 0.67 18.72
N ALA A 64 27.06 -0.03 17.58
CA ALA A 64 26.49 -1.37 17.45
C ALA A 64 27.09 -2.36 18.46
N LEU A 65 28.41 -2.32 18.69
CA LEU A 65 29.10 -3.16 19.68
C LEU A 65 28.65 -2.84 21.13
N LEU A 66 28.52 -1.56 21.49
CA LEU A 66 28.09 -1.15 22.84
C LEU A 66 26.63 -1.53 23.14
N PHE A 67 25.75 -1.49 22.15
CA PHE A 67 24.32 -1.75 22.33
C PHE A 67 23.91 -3.20 22.05
N GLU A 68 24.87 -4.06 21.67
CA GLU A 68 24.62 -5.47 21.44
C GLU A 68 24.18 -6.16 22.76
N PRO A 69 23.08 -6.95 22.74
CA PRO A 69 22.51 -7.55 23.95
C PRO A 69 23.46 -8.41 24.79
N THR A 70 24.30 -9.25 24.18
CA THR A 70 25.23 -10.12 24.92
C THR A 70 26.32 -9.34 25.64
N PHE A 71 26.81 -8.26 25.04
CA PHE A 71 27.71 -7.32 25.71
C PHE A 71 27.00 -6.54 26.82
N ARG A 72 25.83 -5.95 26.53
CA ARG A 72 25.06 -5.18 27.52
C ARG A 72 24.70 -5.99 28.77
N ASN A 73 24.42 -7.27 28.61
CA ASN A 73 24.05 -8.16 29.72
C ASN A 73 25.26 -8.68 30.52
N SER A 74 26.46 -8.68 29.93
CA SER A 74 27.68 -9.20 30.57
C SER A 74 28.49 -8.12 31.30
N VAL A 75 28.26 -6.84 31.01
CA VAL A 75 28.96 -5.71 31.63
C VAL A 75 28.13 -5.09 32.77
N PRO A 76 28.74 -4.75 33.93
CA PRO A 76 28.04 -4.03 34.99
C PRO A 76 27.47 -2.69 34.47
N PRO A 77 26.24 -2.29 34.88
CA PRO A 77 25.61 -1.07 34.38
C PRO A 77 26.49 0.17 34.48
N ALA A 78 27.21 0.35 35.59
CA ALA A 78 28.12 1.49 35.79
C ALA A 78 29.27 1.55 34.76
N ILE A 79 29.77 0.42 34.29
CA ILE A 79 30.86 0.35 33.30
C ILE A 79 30.35 0.62 31.90
N TRP A 80 29.19 0.04 31.55
CA TRP A 80 28.54 0.28 30.27
C TRP A 80 28.28 1.78 30.05
N VAL A 81 27.85 2.45 31.11
CA VAL A 81 27.63 3.89 31.15
C VAL A 81 28.91 4.67 30.91
N LYS A 82 30.02 4.28 31.53
CA LYS A 82 31.32 4.94 31.32
C LYS A 82 31.79 4.73 29.88
N ALA A 83 31.62 3.54 29.32
CA ALA A 83 31.94 3.23 27.93
C ALA A 83 31.10 4.06 26.93
N LYS A 84 29.79 4.18 27.17
CA LYS A 84 28.91 5.05 26.38
C LYS A 84 29.34 6.52 26.45
N LEU A 85 29.80 7.00 27.60
CA LEU A 85 30.23 8.39 27.75
C LEU A 85 31.49 8.68 26.92
N LEU A 86 32.43 7.74 26.91
CA LEU A 86 33.65 7.84 26.08
C LEU A 86 33.32 7.89 24.59
N LYS A 87 32.35 7.09 24.13
CA LYS A 87 31.82 7.18 22.76
C LYS A 87 31.28 8.58 22.47
N ASP A 88 30.39 9.09 23.34
CA ASP A 88 29.69 10.35 23.08
C ASP A 88 30.64 11.56 23.13
N LEU A 89 31.59 11.58 24.08
CA LEU A 89 32.67 12.57 24.15
C LEU A 89 33.60 12.52 22.93
N GLY A 90 33.96 11.32 22.47
CA GLY A 90 34.78 11.16 21.27
C GLY A 90 34.07 11.58 19.98
N ASN A 91 32.77 11.29 19.85
CA ASN A 91 31.94 11.77 18.74
C ASN A 91 31.92 13.30 18.70
N ARG A 92 31.69 13.93 19.85
CA ARG A 92 31.70 15.39 19.98
C ARG A 92 33.05 15.98 19.60
N ALA A 93 34.15 15.39 20.07
CA ALA A 93 35.51 15.87 19.76
C ALA A 93 35.82 15.94 18.25
N VAL A 94 35.17 15.11 17.43
CA VAL A 94 35.39 15.01 15.97
C VAL A 94 34.40 15.84 15.16
N HIS A 95 33.15 15.96 15.62
CA HIS A 95 32.07 16.56 14.83
C HIS A 95 31.66 17.96 15.31
N ASP A 96 31.91 18.30 16.58
CA ASP A 96 31.53 19.58 17.16
C ASP A 96 32.62 20.65 16.96
N LYS A 97 32.23 21.86 16.56
CA LYS A 97 33.15 23.01 16.43
C LYS A 97 33.43 23.68 17.78
N THR A 98 32.61 23.39 18.79
CA THR A 98 32.72 23.97 20.14
C THR A 98 33.95 23.42 20.88
N PRO A 99 34.75 24.26 21.56
CA PRO A 99 35.93 23.79 22.30
C PRO A 99 35.56 22.75 23.36
N VAL A 100 36.36 21.67 23.43
CA VAL A 100 36.25 20.68 24.50
C VAL A 100 36.98 21.23 25.73
N SER A 101 36.31 21.23 26.88
CA SER A 101 36.87 21.76 28.12
C SER A 101 37.92 20.82 28.73
N PRO A 102 38.89 21.32 29.51
CA PRO A 102 39.84 20.49 30.24
C PRO A 102 39.17 19.49 31.20
N ALA A 103 38.00 19.83 31.75
CA ALA A 103 37.22 18.95 32.59
C ALA A 103 36.69 17.72 31.82
N GLU A 104 36.28 17.91 30.56
CA GLU A 104 35.81 16.83 29.69
C GLU A 104 36.96 15.91 29.27
N GLY A 105 38.13 16.46 28.96
CA GLY A 105 39.35 15.67 28.70
C GLY A 105 39.79 14.84 29.92
N LEU A 106 39.73 15.43 31.11
CA LEU A 106 40.02 14.74 32.37
C LEU A 106 38.99 13.64 32.67
N ALA A 107 37.70 13.92 32.44
CA ALA A 107 36.63 12.95 32.59
C ALA A 107 36.83 11.76 31.63
N ALA A 108 37.17 12.01 30.36
CA ALA A 108 37.46 10.95 29.39
C ALA A 108 38.62 10.04 29.85
N ALA A 109 39.71 10.61 30.38
CA ALA A 109 40.81 9.82 30.91
C ALA A 109 40.43 8.99 32.16
N ARG A 110 39.67 9.59 33.08
CA ARG A 110 39.22 8.92 34.30
C ARG A 110 38.21 7.80 34.02
N GLU A 111 37.22 8.04 33.16
CA GLU A 111 36.22 7.02 32.85
C GLU A 111 36.83 5.87 32.03
N LEU A 112 37.78 6.15 31.14
CA LEU A 112 38.56 5.12 30.46
C LEU A 112 39.34 4.25 31.45
N PHE A 113 39.93 4.86 32.49
CA PHE A 113 40.60 4.12 33.56
C PHE A 113 39.67 3.12 34.23
N HIS A 114 38.43 3.50 34.56
CA HIS A 114 37.47 2.58 35.18
C HIS A 114 37.02 1.46 34.24
N VAL A 115 36.79 1.75 32.96
CA VAL A 115 36.45 0.72 31.95
C VAL A 115 37.60 -0.27 31.80
N PHE A 116 38.84 0.21 31.71
CA PHE A 116 40.01 -0.64 31.59
C PHE A 116 40.36 -1.39 32.88
N PHE A 117 40.07 -0.80 34.04
CA PHE A 117 40.18 -1.47 35.34
C PHE A 117 39.20 -2.66 35.42
N TRP A 118 37.93 -2.46 35.04
CA TRP A 118 36.95 -3.54 34.97
C TRP A 118 37.38 -4.64 34.00
N LEU A 119 37.85 -4.26 32.81
CA LEU A 119 38.32 -5.21 31.81
C LEU A 119 39.49 -6.03 32.37
N ALA A 120 40.52 -5.38 32.90
CA ALA A 120 41.69 -6.06 33.46
C ALA A 120 41.33 -6.97 34.65
N ARG A 121 40.42 -6.54 35.51
CA ARG A 121 39.91 -7.35 36.64
C ARG A 121 39.16 -8.59 36.16
N THR A 122 38.40 -8.48 35.06
CA THR A 122 37.49 -9.52 34.59
C THR A 122 38.17 -10.51 33.64
N TYR A 123 39.16 -10.06 32.85
CA TYR A 123 39.74 -10.81 31.74
C TYR A 123 41.23 -11.16 31.91
N SER A 124 41.91 -10.77 33.00
CA SER A 124 43.31 -11.19 33.25
C SER A 124 43.38 -12.55 33.94
N SER A 125 44.17 -13.47 33.39
CA SER A 125 44.39 -14.81 33.94
C SER A 125 45.38 -14.84 35.12
N ALA A 126 46.23 -13.81 35.27
CA ALA A 126 47.16 -13.65 36.39
C ALA A 126 47.21 -12.18 36.87
N ASN A 127 47.55 -11.95 38.16
CA ASN A 127 47.81 -10.62 38.74
C ASN A 127 46.79 -9.51 38.40
N PRO A 128 45.48 -9.69 38.71
CA PRO A 128 44.49 -8.65 38.50
C PRO A 128 44.82 -7.38 39.31
N PRO A 129 44.39 -6.19 38.86
CA PRO A 129 44.66 -4.95 39.58
C PRO A 129 44.12 -5.00 41.02
N ALA A 130 44.80 -4.33 41.95
CA ALA A 130 44.35 -4.22 43.33
C ALA A 130 43.06 -3.38 43.42
N ASP A 131 42.09 -3.81 44.24
CA ASP A 131 40.78 -3.12 44.32
C ASP A 131 40.89 -1.67 44.84
N SER A 132 41.96 -1.37 45.60
CA SER A 132 42.31 -0.04 46.10
C SER A 132 42.95 0.88 45.06
N LEU A 133 43.24 0.41 43.84
CA LEU A 133 43.84 1.23 42.79
C LEU A 133 42.82 2.28 42.32
N GLN A 134 43.18 3.56 42.38
CA GLN A 134 42.33 4.66 41.94
C GLN A 134 43.03 5.51 40.87
N PHE A 135 42.22 6.22 40.08
CA PHE A 135 42.72 7.20 39.13
C PHE A 135 43.34 8.38 39.88
N ASP A 136 44.55 8.78 39.48
CA ASP A 136 45.29 9.89 40.09
C ASP A 136 45.59 10.95 39.03
N ALA A 137 44.91 12.09 39.14
CA ALA A 137 45.08 13.23 38.23
C ALA A 137 46.48 13.84 38.32
N ALA A 138 47.19 13.70 39.45
CA ALA A 138 48.55 14.22 39.62
C ALA A 138 49.60 13.45 38.80
N LYS A 139 49.25 12.26 38.29
CA LYS A 139 50.11 11.47 37.40
C LYS A 139 50.04 11.91 35.94
N LEU A 140 49.09 12.79 35.58
CA LEU A 140 48.97 13.30 34.22
C LEU A 140 50.14 14.25 33.90
N PRO A 141 50.68 14.20 32.67
CA PRO A 141 51.77 15.09 32.26
C PRO A 141 51.31 16.56 32.26
N ALA A 142 52.13 17.44 32.84
CA ALA A 142 51.87 18.88 32.90
C ALA A 142 51.77 19.49 31.49
N ALA A 143 50.98 20.56 31.35
CA ALA A 143 50.83 21.26 30.08
C ALA A 143 52.20 21.81 29.59
N PRO A 144 52.63 21.51 28.34
CA PRO A 144 53.82 22.11 27.76
C PRO A 144 53.64 23.62 27.55
N SER A 145 54.76 24.36 27.53
CA SER A 145 54.78 25.83 27.36
C SER A 145 54.31 26.33 25.99
N GLN A 146 54.16 25.44 25.00
CA GLN A 146 53.43 25.69 23.75
C GLN A 146 52.33 24.63 23.58
N ILE A 147 51.09 25.10 23.49
CA ILE A 147 49.90 24.26 23.29
C ILE A 147 49.75 24.03 21.78
N VAL A 148 50.00 22.80 21.31
CA VAL A 148 49.72 22.40 19.92
C VAL A 148 48.33 21.77 19.88
N GLN A 149 47.31 22.55 19.54
CA GLN A 149 45.95 22.04 19.32
C GLN A 149 45.85 21.42 17.92
N LYS A 150 45.37 20.17 17.82
CA LYS A 150 45.09 19.57 16.52
C LYS A 150 43.85 20.20 15.90
N SER A 151 43.92 20.54 14.60
CA SER A 151 42.76 21.08 13.90
C SER A 151 41.67 20.01 13.74
N LEU A 152 40.41 20.43 13.72
CA LEU A 152 39.25 19.54 13.54
C LEU A 152 39.36 18.72 12.23
N ALA A 153 39.87 19.33 11.16
CA ALA A 153 40.15 18.65 9.89
C ALA A 153 41.21 17.55 10.03
N ALA A 154 42.27 17.77 10.82
CA ALA A 154 43.30 16.76 11.05
C ALA A 154 42.77 15.55 11.85
N LEU A 155 41.82 15.76 12.77
CA LEU A 155 41.18 14.68 13.52
C LEU A 155 40.17 13.88 12.66
N GLN A 156 39.46 14.55 11.75
CA GLN A 156 38.57 13.90 10.79
C GLN A 156 39.35 13.03 9.80
N LEU A 157 40.43 13.57 9.22
CA LEU A 157 41.27 12.86 8.27
C LEU A 157 41.98 11.67 8.92
N ALA A 158 42.48 11.85 10.16
CA ALA A 158 43.03 10.75 10.95
C ALA A 158 42.00 9.66 11.26
N ARG A 159 40.70 9.98 11.39
CA ARG A 159 39.64 8.99 11.58
C ARG A 159 39.40 8.18 10.30
N GLU A 160 39.31 8.85 9.16
CA GLU A 160 39.10 8.20 7.86
C GLU A 160 40.24 7.25 7.50
N GLU A 161 41.49 7.65 7.72
CA GLU A 161 42.67 6.80 7.51
C GLU A 161 42.66 5.54 8.40
N LEU A 162 42.20 5.67 9.65
CA LEU A 162 42.13 4.56 10.60
C LEU A 162 40.98 3.60 10.28
N ASP A 163 39.82 4.13 9.89
CA ASP A 163 38.67 3.31 9.47
C ASP A 163 39.03 2.49 8.21
N ALA A 164 39.78 3.07 7.27
CA ALA A 164 40.30 2.37 6.09
C ALA A 164 41.29 1.25 6.45
N GLN A 165 42.28 1.53 7.32
CA GLN A 165 43.26 0.52 7.79
C GLN A 165 42.59 -0.66 8.52
N ARG A 166 41.52 -0.39 9.28
CA ARG A 166 40.76 -1.43 10.00
C ARG A 166 40.01 -2.36 9.06
N ALA A 167 39.35 -1.81 8.03
CA ALA A 167 38.68 -2.61 7.01
C ALA A 167 39.66 -3.54 6.26
N GLU A 168 40.88 -3.07 6.02
CA GLU A 168 41.94 -3.83 5.34
C GLU A 168 42.50 -4.96 6.23
N LEU A 169 42.77 -4.69 7.51
CA LEU A 169 43.20 -5.69 8.50
C LEU A 169 42.14 -6.78 8.74
N GLN A 170 40.86 -6.39 8.81
CA GLN A 170 39.75 -7.30 9.08
C GLN A 170 39.52 -8.27 7.91
N ASN A 171 39.76 -7.83 6.66
CA ASN A 171 39.74 -8.70 5.48
C ASN A 171 40.92 -9.68 5.44
N ALA A 172 42.10 -9.28 5.95
CA ALA A 172 43.31 -10.10 5.96
C ALA A 172 43.31 -11.22 7.02
N GLN A 173 42.54 -11.08 8.11
CA GLN A 173 42.53 -12.03 9.24
C GLN A 173 41.64 -13.27 9.03
N THR A 174 40.88 -13.34 7.94
CA THR A 174 39.86 -14.39 7.70
C THR A 174 40.41 -15.72 7.12
N THR A 175 41.73 -15.89 6.95
CA THR A 175 42.27 -16.88 5.99
C THR A 175 43.30 -17.88 6.52
N GLY A 176 43.35 -18.18 7.83
CA GLY A 176 44.33 -19.13 8.38
C GLY A 176 43.76 -20.13 9.39
N ALA A 177 43.76 -21.43 9.07
CA ALA A 177 43.34 -22.51 9.98
C ALA A 177 44.18 -22.57 11.28
N ALA A 178 45.45 -22.12 11.26
CA ALA A 178 46.30 -22.03 12.44
C ALA A 178 45.85 -20.93 13.42
N LEU A 179 45.36 -19.79 12.91
CA LEU A 179 44.85 -18.67 13.72
C LEU A 179 43.54 -19.04 14.43
N GLN A 180 42.73 -19.92 13.85
CA GLN A 180 41.50 -20.40 14.48
C GLN A 180 41.81 -21.26 15.73
N VAL A 181 42.81 -22.13 15.65
CA VAL A 181 43.24 -22.96 16.80
C VAL A 181 43.79 -22.10 17.94
N GLU A 182 44.61 -21.08 17.63
CA GLU A 182 45.14 -20.13 18.62
C GLU A 182 44.02 -19.28 19.26
N LEU A 183 43.05 -18.82 18.47
CA LEU A 183 41.90 -18.05 18.96
C LEU A 183 41.02 -18.88 19.91
N GLU A 184 40.82 -20.16 19.59
CA GLU A 184 39.99 -21.05 20.38
C GLU A 184 40.65 -21.42 21.73
N ALA A 185 41.98 -21.57 21.75
CA ALA A 185 42.76 -21.70 22.98
C ALA A 185 42.70 -20.43 23.84
N ALA A 186 42.84 -19.24 23.23
CA ALA A 186 42.72 -17.96 23.93
C ALA A 186 41.31 -17.75 24.54
N ARG A 187 40.25 -18.15 23.83
CA ARG A 187 38.87 -18.12 24.34
C ARG A 187 38.66 -19.00 25.56
N GLN A 188 39.28 -20.18 25.60
CA GLN A 188 39.22 -21.08 26.76
C GLN A 188 39.93 -20.49 27.99
N GLU A 189 41.09 -19.86 27.80
CA GLU A 189 41.80 -19.18 28.89
C GLU A 189 40.98 -18.02 29.47
N ILE A 190 40.35 -17.22 28.62
CA ILE A 190 39.48 -16.10 29.02
C ILE A 190 38.23 -16.59 29.76
N ALA A 191 37.61 -17.68 29.31
CA ALA A 191 36.47 -18.28 30.00
C ALA A 191 36.84 -18.71 31.43
N ALA A 192 38.04 -19.30 31.61
CA ALA A 192 38.56 -19.66 32.92
C ALA A 192 38.87 -18.44 33.79
N ALA A 193 39.46 -17.38 33.22
CA ALA A 193 39.74 -16.11 33.92
C ALA A 193 38.44 -15.44 34.40
N LYS A 194 37.40 -15.38 33.56
CA LYS A 194 36.07 -14.84 33.93
C LYS A 194 35.41 -15.64 35.05
N ALA A 195 35.49 -16.98 35.00
CA ALA A 195 34.92 -17.84 36.04
C ALA A 195 35.62 -17.67 37.40
N LEU A 196 36.93 -17.39 37.39
CA LEU A 196 37.69 -17.06 38.60
C LEU A 196 37.34 -15.65 39.12
N ALA A 197 37.26 -14.66 38.23
CA ALA A 197 36.92 -13.28 38.57
C ALA A 197 35.51 -13.16 39.17
N ALA A 198 34.54 -13.94 38.68
CA ALA A 198 33.18 -13.98 39.18
C ALA A 198 33.07 -14.42 40.67
N LYS A 199 34.07 -15.16 41.19
CA LYS A 199 34.11 -15.58 42.61
C LYS A 199 34.64 -14.48 43.55
N ARG A 200 35.23 -13.41 43.02
CA ARG A 200 35.78 -12.29 43.80
C ARG A 200 34.74 -11.17 43.91
N VAL A 201 34.43 -10.75 45.14
CA VAL A 201 33.59 -9.57 45.39
C VAL A 201 34.30 -8.32 44.89
N ASP A 202 33.63 -7.51 44.10
CA ASP A 202 34.15 -6.23 43.62
C ASP A 202 33.94 -5.15 44.69
N THR A 203 35.02 -4.54 45.15
CA THR A 203 35.00 -3.46 46.15
C THR A 203 35.50 -2.13 45.59
N HIS A 204 35.79 -2.06 44.28
CA HIS A 204 36.27 -0.85 43.63
C HIS A 204 35.16 0.21 43.54
N ASP A 205 35.51 1.45 43.90
CA ASP A 205 34.58 2.57 43.83
C ASP A 205 34.49 3.13 42.41
N TYR A 206 33.42 2.79 41.72
CA TYR A 206 33.09 3.30 40.38
C TYR A 206 32.38 4.66 40.39
N SER A 207 32.23 5.32 41.55
CA SER A 207 31.51 6.58 41.83
C SER A 207 30.72 7.15 40.64
N GLU A 208 29.43 6.82 40.61
CA GLU A 208 28.47 7.10 39.54
C GLU A 208 27.92 8.54 39.58
N GLN A 209 28.12 9.25 40.69
CA GLN A 209 27.51 10.57 40.94
C GLN A 209 28.01 11.66 39.97
N GLN A 210 29.30 11.69 39.66
CA GLN A 210 29.88 12.66 38.71
C GLN A 210 29.64 12.26 37.25
N THR A 211 29.57 10.97 36.94
CA THR A 211 29.19 10.49 35.61
C THR A 211 27.72 10.80 35.30
N ARG A 212 26.85 10.77 36.32
CA ARG A 212 25.41 11.07 36.26
C ARG A 212 25.11 12.54 35.94
N ASP A 213 25.71 13.48 36.68
CA ASP A 213 25.51 14.92 36.44
C ASP A 213 26.01 15.28 35.03
N PHE A 214 27.08 14.62 34.58
CA PHE A 214 27.61 14.78 33.23
C PHE A 214 26.68 14.27 32.12
N TYR A 215 25.90 13.20 32.33
CA TYR A 215 24.92 12.73 31.33
C TYR A 215 23.72 13.65 31.20
N ILE A 216 23.22 14.15 32.33
CA ILE A 216 22.12 15.10 32.36
C ILE A 216 22.55 16.39 31.67
N ASP A 217 23.71 16.93 32.05
CA ASP A 217 24.30 18.11 31.42
C ASP A 217 24.59 17.89 29.93
N LEU A 218 25.10 16.70 29.55
CA LEU A 218 25.35 16.35 28.14
C LEU A 218 24.06 16.36 27.33
N TYR A 219 23.00 15.70 27.80
CA TYR A 219 21.72 15.66 27.09
C TYR A 219 21.01 17.01 27.07
N LEU A 220 21.15 17.82 28.12
CA LEU A 220 20.70 19.19 28.12
C LEU A 220 21.46 20.02 27.08
N ARG A 221 22.78 19.88 26.98
CA ARG A 221 23.59 20.54 25.93
C ARG A 221 23.28 20.05 24.52
N GLU A 222 23.07 18.75 24.31
CA GLU A 222 22.64 18.21 23.00
C GLU A 222 21.28 18.81 22.55
N ALA A 223 20.43 19.17 23.51
CA ALA A 223 19.18 19.88 23.29
C ALA A 223 19.34 21.43 23.25
N GLY A 224 20.57 21.94 23.31
CA GLY A 224 20.90 23.37 23.20
C GLY A 224 20.92 24.15 24.51
N TRP A 225 20.85 23.50 25.67
CA TRP A 225 20.89 24.14 26.99
C TRP A 225 22.32 24.24 27.52
N LEU A 226 22.87 25.46 27.60
CA LEU A 226 24.27 25.69 28.01
C LEU A 226 24.50 25.67 29.53
N LEU A 227 23.46 25.95 30.32
CA LEU A 227 23.49 25.96 31.79
C LEU A 227 24.58 26.89 32.36
N GLN A 228 24.74 28.08 31.77
CA GLN A 228 25.83 29.01 32.11
C GLN A 228 25.41 30.06 33.15
N ASP A 229 24.11 30.33 33.31
CA ASP A 229 23.64 31.27 34.31
C ASP A 229 23.41 30.57 35.65
N ALA A 230 23.71 31.25 36.76
CA ALA A 230 23.45 30.73 38.10
C ALA A 230 21.96 30.48 38.41
N ARG A 231 21.05 30.95 37.53
CA ARG A 231 19.60 30.70 37.62
C ARG A 231 19.16 29.38 36.97
N ASP A 232 20.04 28.73 36.21
CA ASP A 232 19.71 27.54 35.44
C ASP A 232 19.74 26.28 36.31
N THR A 233 20.47 26.33 37.42
CA THR A 233 20.68 25.22 38.36
C THR A 233 20.31 25.60 39.80
N GLU A 234 19.88 24.62 40.59
CA GLU A 234 19.55 24.77 42.02
C GLU A 234 18.62 25.97 42.34
N TRP A 235 17.59 26.19 41.53
CA TRP A 235 16.67 27.32 41.70
C TRP A 235 15.81 27.16 42.96
N GLU A 236 15.84 28.15 43.86
CA GLU A 236 15.05 28.16 45.10
C GLU A 236 13.57 28.42 44.78
N VAL A 237 12.68 27.57 45.32
CA VAL A 237 11.23 27.75 45.26
C VAL A 237 10.62 27.85 46.66
N LEU A 238 9.66 28.75 46.81
CA LEU A 238 8.97 29.01 48.07
C LEU A 238 7.53 28.45 48.05
N GLY A 239 7.08 27.89 49.18
CA GLY A 239 5.72 27.37 49.33
C GLY A 239 5.59 25.84 49.27
N MET A 240 6.70 25.12 49.50
CA MET A 240 6.70 23.67 49.62
C MET A 240 5.98 23.20 50.90
N PRO A 241 5.33 22.01 50.90
CA PRO A 241 4.70 21.46 52.10
C PRO A 241 5.69 21.29 53.29
N PRO A 242 5.29 21.61 54.53
CA PRO A 242 6.17 21.60 55.70
C PRO A 242 6.61 20.20 56.15
N ASP A 243 5.91 19.15 55.74
CA ASP A 243 6.29 17.74 55.94
C ASP A 243 7.37 17.27 54.95
N ARG A 244 7.61 18.04 53.88
CA ARG A 244 8.57 17.73 52.80
C ARG A 244 9.73 18.72 52.69
N SER A 245 9.69 19.83 53.43
CA SER A 245 10.72 20.87 53.36
C SER A 245 10.97 21.56 54.71
N LYS A 246 12.23 21.95 54.96
CA LYS A 246 12.54 22.83 56.10
C LYS A 246 12.16 24.27 55.72
N ASN A 247 11.28 24.88 56.50
CA ASN A 247 10.81 26.27 56.33
C ASN A 247 10.08 26.56 54.99
N GLY A 248 9.48 25.56 54.35
CA GLY A 248 8.70 25.76 53.12
C GLY A 248 9.53 26.02 51.85
N ARG A 249 10.84 25.75 51.89
CA ARG A 249 11.80 25.99 50.80
C ARG A 249 12.14 24.70 50.06
N GLY A 250 12.16 24.76 48.73
CA GLY A 250 12.64 23.69 47.86
C GLY A 250 13.71 24.19 46.90
N PHE A 251 14.44 23.26 46.28
CA PHE A 251 15.43 23.57 45.25
C PHE A 251 15.18 22.66 44.05
N VAL A 252 15.04 23.27 42.87
CA VAL A 252 14.86 22.57 41.60
C VAL A 252 16.22 22.37 40.98
N ASP A 253 16.57 21.13 40.58
CA ASP A 253 17.92 20.84 40.07
C ASP A 253 18.22 21.66 38.80
N TYR A 254 17.29 21.70 37.83
CA TYR A 254 17.41 22.56 36.65
C TYR A 254 16.07 23.22 36.27
N VAL A 255 16.15 24.49 35.85
CA VAL A 255 15.01 25.21 35.26
C VAL A 255 15.38 25.64 33.84
N LEU A 256 14.54 25.23 32.88
CA LEU A 256 14.73 25.53 31.46
C LEU A 256 13.92 26.76 31.10
N TRP A 257 14.60 27.88 30.84
CA TRP A 257 13.99 29.19 30.63
C TRP A 257 13.67 29.49 29.16
N GLY A 258 12.53 30.13 28.92
CA GLY A 258 12.15 30.64 27.60
C GLY A 258 12.81 31.97 27.29
N ARG A 259 12.73 32.40 26.02
CA ARG A 259 13.24 33.71 25.56
C ARG A 259 12.57 34.88 26.29
N ASP A 260 11.35 34.66 26.78
CA ASP A 260 10.55 35.60 27.56
C ASP A 260 10.87 35.63 29.06
N GLY A 261 11.87 34.85 29.51
CA GLY A 261 12.29 34.79 30.91
C GLY A 261 11.34 34.00 31.82
N LYS A 262 10.36 33.27 31.26
CA LYS A 262 9.45 32.41 32.04
C LYS A 262 9.90 30.94 31.97
N PRO A 263 9.62 30.13 32.99
CA PRO A 263 10.05 28.74 33.02
C PRO A 263 9.23 27.91 32.01
N LEU A 264 9.92 27.22 31.10
CA LEU A 264 9.32 26.32 30.11
C LEU A 264 9.23 24.89 30.64
N ALA A 265 10.28 24.44 31.33
CA ALA A 265 10.32 23.13 31.95
C ALA A 265 11.21 23.15 33.19
N LEU A 266 11.02 22.14 34.04
CA LEU A 266 11.93 21.82 35.15
C LEU A 266 12.45 20.40 34.98
N VAL A 267 13.65 20.15 35.48
CA VAL A 267 14.25 18.81 35.54
C VAL A 267 14.56 18.48 36.99
N GLU A 268 13.98 17.39 37.49
CA GLU A 268 14.29 16.82 38.80
C GLU A 268 15.11 15.54 38.61
N ALA A 269 16.31 15.51 39.17
CA ALA A 269 17.25 14.42 39.07
C ALA A 269 17.21 13.51 40.31
N LYS A 270 17.23 12.19 40.10
CA LYS A 270 17.39 11.18 41.17
C LYS A 270 18.66 10.37 40.98
N ARG A 271 19.02 9.64 42.05
CA ARG A 271 20.11 8.67 42.00
C ARG A 271 19.74 7.54 41.03
N ALA A 272 20.66 7.13 40.17
CA ALA A 272 20.48 6.07 39.15
C ALA A 272 19.84 4.76 39.64
N ARG A 273 20.11 4.34 40.89
CA ARG A 273 19.52 3.14 41.49
C ARG A 273 18.06 3.29 41.93
N LYS A 274 17.54 4.52 41.93
CA LYS A 274 16.14 4.83 42.24
C LYS A 274 15.38 5.03 40.94
N ASP A 275 14.11 4.65 40.97
CA ASP A 275 13.21 4.85 39.86
C ASP A 275 13.02 6.37 39.64
N ALA A 276 13.17 6.85 38.40
CA ALA A 276 12.96 8.26 38.08
C ALA A 276 11.54 8.71 38.44
N ARG A 277 10.56 7.80 38.45
CA ARG A 277 9.16 8.07 38.80
C ARG A 277 8.96 8.42 40.27
N ASP A 278 9.89 8.06 41.16
CA ASP A 278 9.84 8.42 42.58
C ASP A 278 9.89 9.95 42.79
N ALA A 279 10.37 10.69 41.78
CA ALA A 279 10.50 12.14 41.78
C ALA A 279 9.22 12.89 41.40
N LEU A 280 8.22 12.21 40.82
CA LEU A 280 7.10 12.86 40.14
C LEU A 280 6.31 13.81 41.03
N GLU A 281 5.99 13.41 42.26
CA GLU A 281 5.20 14.26 43.17
C GLU A 281 6.00 15.48 43.64
N GLN A 282 7.30 15.31 43.89
CA GLN A 282 8.18 16.43 44.24
C GLN A 282 8.30 17.43 43.09
N ALA A 283 8.52 16.93 41.88
CA ALA A 283 8.62 17.72 40.67
C ALA A 283 7.31 18.46 40.34
N ARG A 284 6.14 17.84 40.60
CA ARG A 284 4.82 18.47 40.50
C ARG A 284 4.61 19.62 41.49
N LEU A 285 5.10 19.47 42.73
CA LEU A 285 5.06 20.53 43.73
C LEU A 285 5.94 21.70 43.30
N TYR A 286 7.16 21.44 42.81
CA TYR A 286 8.04 22.46 42.25
C TYR A 286 7.41 23.20 41.07
N ALA A 287 6.78 22.49 40.13
CA ALA A 287 6.02 23.12 39.04
C ALA A 287 4.92 24.04 39.57
N SER A 288 4.27 23.68 40.68
CA SER A 288 3.22 24.50 41.30
C SER A 288 3.75 25.75 41.96
N CYS A 289 4.96 25.70 42.54
CA CYS A 289 5.63 26.88 43.08
C CYS A 289 6.06 27.82 41.94
N LEU A 290 6.70 27.30 40.89
CA LEU A 290 7.10 28.08 39.72
C LEU A 290 5.90 28.71 39.00
N GLU A 291 4.78 28.00 38.91
CA GLU A 291 3.55 28.53 38.33
C GLU A 291 2.99 29.72 39.11
N LYS A 292 3.01 29.66 40.45
CA LYS A 292 2.58 30.78 41.29
C LYS A 292 3.47 32.01 41.13
N GLU A 293 4.77 31.80 40.96
CA GLU A 293 5.76 32.87 40.84
C GLU A 293 5.76 33.51 39.45
N PHE A 294 5.76 32.71 38.38
CA PHE A 294 5.95 33.18 37.00
C PHE A 294 4.66 33.19 36.16
N GLY A 295 3.54 32.70 36.70
CA GLY A 295 2.24 32.63 36.02
C GLY A 295 2.20 31.65 34.84
N ARG A 296 3.11 30.68 34.79
CA ARG A 296 3.20 29.66 33.74
C ARG A 296 3.51 28.30 34.37
N ARG A 297 2.70 27.28 34.06
CA ARG A 297 2.97 25.88 34.44
C ARG A 297 4.12 25.30 33.59
N PRO A 298 5.31 25.06 34.14
CA PRO A 298 6.39 24.41 33.37
C PRO A 298 6.06 22.94 33.08
N LEU A 299 6.64 22.39 32.01
CA LEU A 299 6.68 20.94 31.78
C LEU A 299 7.59 20.26 32.81
N ILE A 300 7.24 19.05 33.22
CA ILE A 300 7.94 18.35 34.30
C ILE A 300 8.79 17.23 33.70
N PHE A 301 10.11 17.32 33.82
CA PHE A 301 11.02 16.22 33.55
C PHE A 301 11.49 15.58 34.85
N THR A 302 11.48 14.25 34.88
CA THR A 302 12.15 13.48 35.94
C THR A 302 13.16 12.53 35.31
N CYS A 303 14.34 12.47 35.89
CA CYS A 303 15.50 11.84 35.27
C CYS A 303 16.38 11.16 36.32
N ASN A 304 17.05 10.07 35.96
CA ASN A 304 18.11 9.47 36.78
C ASN A 304 19.46 9.36 36.04
N GLY A 305 19.57 10.01 34.88
CA GLY A 305 20.70 9.99 33.94
C GLY A 305 20.55 8.94 32.82
N TYR A 306 19.73 7.90 33.02
CA TYR A 306 19.52 6.83 32.03
C TYR A 306 18.11 6.81 31.48
N GLU A 307 17.13 7.00 32.36
CA GLU A 307 15.73 7.07 32.03
C GLU A 307 15.26 8.50 32.22
N HIS A 308 14.50 8.98 31.24
CA HIS A 308 13.90 10.30 31.24
C HIS A 308 12.40 10.12 31.09
N PHE A 309 11.64 10.83 31.93
CA PHE A 309 10.20 10.90 31.83
C PHE A 309 9.78 12.34 31.67
N LEU A 310 8.76 12.56 30.85
CA LEU A 310 8.08 13.83 30.68
C LEU A 310 6.66 13.71 31.22
N TRP A 311 6.26 14.68 32.03
CA TRP A 311 4.90 14.84 32.49
C TRP A 311 4.37 16.21 32.10
N ASP A 312 3.30 16.19 31.29
CA ASP A 312 2.53 17.37 30.90
C ASP A 312 1.16 17.32 31.61
N ASP A 313 1.18 17.61 32.90
CA ASP A 313 0.01 17.52 33.78
C ASP A 313 -1.08 18.53 33.40
N ALA A 314 -0.71 19.79 33.13
CA ALA A 314 -1.64 20.82 32.67
C ALA A 314 -2.21 20.54 31.28
N GLY A 315 -1.48 19.80 30.42
CA GLY A 315 -1.97 19.33 29.12
C GLY A 315 -2.82 18.07 29.19
N GLY A 316 -3.01 17.47 30.37
CA GLY A 316 -3.81 16.25 30.56
C GLY A 316 -3.10 14.94 30.21
N TYR A 317 -1.79 14.97 29.96
CA TYR A 317 -1.03 13.77 29.62
C TYR A 317 -0.35 13.17 30.86
N PRO A 318 -0.41 11.84 31.05
CA PRO A 318 0.30 11.19 32.15
C PRO A 318 1.82 11.19 31.94
N PRO A 319 2.61 10.90 33.00
CA PRO A 319 4.04 10.70 32.89
C PRO A 319 4.38 9.61 31.87
N ARG A 320 5.33 9.88 30.97
CA ARG A 320 5.71 8.97 29.89
C ARG A 320 7.22 8.97 29.64
N PRO A 321 7.80 7.84 29.20
CA PRO A 321 9.22 7.79 28.88
C PRO A 321 9.52 8.63 27.62
N VAL A 322 10.65 9.32 27.63
CA VAL A 322 11.18 10.10 26.50
C VAL A 322 12.66 9.80 26.30
N ALA A 323 13.16 9.92 25.07
CA ALA A 323 14.55 9.59 24.77
C ALA A 323 15.56 10.62 25.34
N GLY A 324 15.12 11.87 25.55
CA GLY A 324 15.97 12.96 26.02
C GLY A 324 15.18 14.23 26.31
N PHE A 325 15.91 15.31 26.55
CA PHE A 325 15.34 16.63 26.77
C PHE A 325 14.96 17.30 25.46
N TYR A 326 14.02 18.23 25.56
CA TYR A 326 13.50 18.98 24.43
C TYR A 326 14.31 20.26 24.23
N THR A 327 14.40 20.72 22.99
CA THR A 327 14.98 22.02 22.68
C THR A 327 14.07 23.16 23.16
N ARG A 328 14.61 24.38 23.26
CA ARG A 328 13.81 25.56 23.64
C ARG A 328 12.61 25.74 22.72
N ASP A 329 12.81 25.69 21.41
CA ASP A 329 11.75 25.86 20.40
C ASP A 329 10.69 24.75 20.48
N GLU A 330 11.08 23.52 20.86
CA GLU A 330 10.15 22.41 21.09
C GLU A 330 9.27 22.65 22.33
N LEU A 331 9.86 23.12 23.44
CA LEU A 331 9.13 23.45 24.66
C LEU A 331 8.21 24.66 24.49
N GLU A 332 8.69 25.73 23.83
CA GLU A 332 7.88 26.91 23.50
C GLU A 332 6.67 26.51 22.64
N ARG A 333 6.89 25.68 21.62
CA ARG A 333 5.81 25.14 20.77
C ARG A 333 4.79 24.30 21.56
N LEU A 334 5.23 23.52 22.55
CA LEU A 334 4.29 22.78 23.41
C LEU A 334 3.43 23.72 24.26
N HIS A 335 4.00 24.80 24.78
CA HIS A 335 3.26 25.79 25.55
C HIS A 335 2.27 26.59 24.69
N GLU A 336 2.68 27.04 23.51
CA GLU A 336 1.79 27.66 22.53
C GLU A 336 0.61 26.73 22.22
N ARG A 337 0.90 25.44 22.02
CA ARG A 337 -0.10 24.41 21.75
C ARG A 337 -1.11 24.23 22.90
N ARG A 338 -0.67 24.26 24.16
CA ARG A 338 -1.59 24.21 25.32
C ARG A 338 -2.62 25.35 25.26
N ALA A 339 -2.22 26.54 24.79
CA ALA A 339 -3.09 27.70 24.69
C ALA A 339 -3.94 27.74 23.40
N SER A 340 -3.43 27.19 22.30
CA SER A 340 -4.02 27.37 20.97
C SER A 340 -4.82 26.18 20.44
N ARG A 341 -4.74 25.00 21.07
CA ARG A 341 -5.49 23.80 20.63
C ARG A 341 -6.98 24.06 20.64
N GLN A 342 -7.62 23.77 19.51
CA GLN A 342 -9.07 23.83 19.39
C GLN A 342 -9.68 22.42 19.41
N PRO A 343 -10.94 22.25 19.85
CA PRO A 343 -11.64 20.97 19.82
C PRO A 343 -11.68 20.38 18.40
N LEU A 344 -11.35 19.09 18.27
CA LEU A 344 -11.39 18.35 17.00
C LEU A 344 -12.78 17.79 16.69
N SER A 345 -13.59 17.52 17.72
CA SER A 345 -14.95 17.00 17.60
C SER A 345 -15.87 17.87 16.73
N THR A 346 -15.73 19.20 16.79
CA THR A 346 -16.54 20.17 16.02
C THR A 346 -15.84 20.71 14.78
N ALA A 347 -14.59 20.32 14.54
CA ALA A 347 -13.75 20.89 13.49
C ALA A 347 -14.16 20.38 12.11
N LYS A 348 -14.57 21.23 11.16
CA LYS A 348 -14.92 20.80 9.80
C LYS A 348 -13.74 20.11 9.10
N ILE A 349 -13.95 18.92 8.54
CA ILE A 349 -12.97 18.19 7.72
C ILE A 349 -13.05 18.72 6.29
N ASN A 350 -11.91 18.84 5.61
CA ASN A 350 -11.85 19.33 4.24
C ASN A 350 -12.37 18.28 3.24
N SER A 351 -13.59 18.50 2.73
CA SER A 351 -14.24 17.62 1.76
C SER A 351 -13.60 17.61 0.37
N GLN A 352 -12.70 18.56 0.07
CA GLN A 352 -11.91 18.53 -1.17
C GLN A 352 -10.77 17.49 -1.12
N ILE A 353 -10.38 17.05 0.09
CA ILE A 353 -9.33 16.03 0.27
C ILE A 353 -9.96 14.64 0.45
N VAL A 354 -11.00 14.55 1.27
CA VAL A 354 -11.75 13.31 1.53
C VAL A 354 -13.21 13.46 1.14
N GLU A 355 -13.65 12.58 0.26
CA GLU A 355 -14.98 12.64 -0.39
C GLU A 355 -15.91 11.52 0.10
N ARG A 356 -15.39 10.55 0.87
CA ARG A 356 -16.13 9.32 1.24
C ARG A 356 -16.45 9.30 2.74
N PRO A 357 -17.67 8.89 3.15
CA PRO A 357 -18.07 8.89 4.56
C PRO A 357 -17.15 8.11 5.50
N TYR A 358 -16.68 6.92 5.11
CA TYR A 358 -15.74 6.12 5.91
C TYR A 358 -14.39 6.83 6.15
N GLN A 359 -13.95 7.69 5.22
CA GLN A 359 -12.72 8.48 5.39
C GLN A 359 -12.92 9.50 6.51
N THR A 360 -14.06 10.18 6.52
CA THR A 360 -14.47 11.10 7.59
C THR A 360 -14.60 10.36 8.91
N ARG A 361 -15.22 9.16 8.92
CA ARG A 361 -15.35 8.30 10.10
C ARG A 361 -13.98 7.95 10.71
N ALA A 362 -13.03 7.49 9.89
CA ALA A 362 -11.69 7.14 10.32
C ALA A 362 -10.91 8.33 10.91
N ILE A 363 -10.99 9.51 10.27
CA ILE A 363 -10.39 10.76 10.79
C ILE A 363 -11.00 11.13 12.15
N ARG A 364 -12.33 11.04 12.27
CA ARG A 364 -13.05 11.35 13.51
C ARG A 364 -12.72 10.38 14.63
N ALA A 365 -12.57 9.09 14.34
CA ALA A 365 -12.18 8.09 15.32
C ALA A 365 -10.82 8.43 15.95
N PHE A 366 -9.83 8.76 15.13
CA PHE A 366 -8.52 9.16 15.64
C PHE A 366 -8.57 10.51 16.37
N CYS A 367 -9.34 11.48 15.89
CA CYS A 367 -9.53 12.75 16.61
C CYS A 367 -10.14 12.56 18.01
N ALA A 368 -11.11 11.64 18.15
CA ALA A 368 -11.72 11.33 19.44
C ALA A 368 -10.70 10.67 20.40
N ASP A 369 -9.85 9.76 19.91
CA ASP A 369 -8.74 9.20 20.68
C ASP A 369 -7.79 10.32 21.19
N LEU A 370 -7.44 11.28 20.33
CA LEU A 370 -6.56 12.40 20.70
C LEU A 370 -7.17 13.30 21.80
N GLU A 371 -8.48 13.57 21.74
CA GLU A 371 -9.18 14.40 22.72
C GLU A 371 -9.22 13.76 24.12
N ILE A 372 -9.18 12.42 24.22
CA ILE A 372 -9.05 11.70 25.50
C ILE A 372 -7.60 11.40 25.88
N SER A 373 -6.64 12.16 25.32
CA SER A 373 -5.20 12.04 25.55
C SER A 373 -4.56 10.71 25.14
N ARG A 374 -5.23 9.92 24.28
CA ARG A 374 -4.64 8.74 23.67
C ARG A 374 -3.81 9.16 22.45
N ARG A 375 -2.51 8.88 22.50
CA ARG A 375 -1.53 9.47 21.55
C ARG A 375 -1.22 8.58 20.35
N ARG A 376 -1.68 7.33 20.37
CA ARG A 376 -1.40 6.33 19.34
C ARG A 376 -2.70 5.74 18.80
N GLY A 377 -2.78 5.62 17.48
CA GLY A 377 -3.92 5.02 16.79
C GLY A 377 -3.50 4.22 15.57
N LEU A 378 -4.36 3.29 15.15
CA LEU A 378 -4.14 2.40 14.02
C LEU A 378 -5.37 2.40 13.12
N LEU A 379 -5.20 2.76 11.84
CA LEU A 379 -6.24 2.69 10.82
C LEU A 379 -5.96 1.50 9.89
N VAL A 380 -6.90 0.57 9.84
CA VAL A 380 -6.88 -0.55 8.90
C VAL A 380 -7.73 -0.19 7.69
N MET A 381 -7.13 -0.10 6.51
CA MET A 381 -7.81 0.36 5.30
C MET A 381 -7.37 -0.45 4.10
N ALA A 382 -8.30 -1.08 3.39
CA ALA A 382 -8.01 -1.86 2.20
C ALA A 382 -7.24 -1.03 1.15
N THR A 383 -6.39 -1.68 0.37
CA THR A 383 -5.64 -1.02 -0.72
C THR A 383 -6.63 -0.39 -1.72
N GLY A 384 -6.33 0.82 -2.20
CA GLY A 384 -7.23 1.54 -3.12
C GLY A 384 -8.33 2.39 -2.45
N THR A 385 -8.49 2.34 -1.12
CA THR A 385 -9.53 3.10 -0.40
C THR A 385 -9.12 4.54 -0.01
N GLY A 386 -7.93 4.99 -0.41
CA GLY A 386 -7.47 6.37 -0.19
C GLY A 386 -6.75 6.62 1.14
N LYS A 387 -5.97 5.65 1.66
CA LYS A 387 -5.12 5.80 2.86
C LYS A 387 -4.33 7.12 2.90
N THR A 388 -3.65 7.45 1.79
CA THR A 388 -2.86 8.67 1.67
C THR A 388 -3.71 9.95 1.71
N ARG A 389 -4.94 9.94 1.16
CA ARG A 389 -5.86 11.09 1.27
C ARG A 389 -6.36 11.29 2.70
N VAL A 390 -6.70 10.21 3.39
CA VAL A 390 -7.10 10.25 4.81
C VAL A 390 -5.99 10.83 5.68
N SER A 391 -4.75 10.40 5.47
CA SER A 391 -3.62 10.91 6.25
C SER A 391 -3.32 12.38 5.95
N ILE A 392 -3.42 12.82 4.69
CA ILE A 392 -3.27 14.25 4.32
C ILE A 392 -4.38 15.11 4.96
N ALA A 393 -5.65 14.68 4.88
CA ALA A 393 -6.76 15.42 5.47
C ALA A 393 -6.65 15.51 7.00
N LEU A 394 -6.19 14.43 7.64
CA LEU A 394 -5.91 14.44 9.08
C LEU A 394 -4.75 15.39 9.42
N CYS A 395 -3.65 15.37 8.65
CA CYS A 395 -2.54 16.30 8.83
C CYS A 395 -3.00 17.76 8.73
N GLU A 396 -3.76 18.10 7.68
CA GLU A 396 -4.34 19.42 7.48
C GLU A 396 -5.18 19.83 8.69
N LEU A 397 -6.10 18.97 9.11
CA LEU A 397 -7.00 19.22 10.24
C LEU A 397 -6.20 19.45 11.54
N LEU A 398 -5.27 18.57 11.87
CA LEU A 398 -4.48 18.69 13.09
C LEU A 398 -3.58 19.93 13.07
N SER A 399 -3.05 20.33 11.91
CA SER A 399 -2.31 21.58 11.78
C SER A 399 -3.19 22.80 11.94
N ARG A 400 -4.34 22.84 11.27
CA ARG A 400 -5.27 23.97 11.36
C ARG A 400 -5.85 24.14 12.76
N MET A 401 -6.13 23.05 13.47
CA MET A 401 -6.67 23.07 14.83
C MET A 401 -5.59 23.22 15.92
N GLY A 402 -4.32 23.41 15.54
CA GLY A 402 -3.22 23.67 16.47
C GLY A 402 -2.70 22.43 17.20
N TRP A 403 -3.00 21.22 16.75
CA TRP A 403 -2.56 19.97 17.37
C TRP A 403 -1.17 19.49 16.91
N ALA A 404 -0.82 19.73 15.64
CA ALA A 404 0.45 19.31 15.05
C ALA A 404 1.02 20.36 14.08
N LYS A 405 2.25 20.81 14.28
CA LYS A 405 2.95 21.70 13.35
C LYS A 405 3.95 20.91 12.52
N ASN A 406 4.85 20.16 13.16
CA ASN A 406 5.88 19.40 12.46
C ASN A 406 5.42 17.94 12.31
N ILE A 407 5.34 17.46 11.08
CA ILE A 407 4.79 16.14 10.76
C ILE A 407 5.85 15.31 10.03
N LEU A 408 6.02 14.06 10.45
CA LEU A 408 6.86 13.08 9.78
C LEU A 408 6.00 11.98 9.16
N PHE A 409 6.16 11.74 7.86
CA PHE A 409 5.55 10.63 7.14
C PHE A 409 6.62 9.61 6.73
N LEU A 410 6.51 8.39 7.25
CA LEU A 410 7.47 7.30 7.02
C LEU A 410 6.90 6.28 6.04
N CYS A 411 7.65 6.05 4.96
CA CYS A 411 7.36 5.03 3.96
C CYS A 411 8.42 3.93 3.97
N ASP A 412 8.05 2.73 3.52
CA ASP A 412 9.01 1.61 3.41
C ASP A 412 10.01 1.78 2.24
N ARG A 413 9.61 2.46 1.15
CA ARG A 413 10.37 2.52 -0.11
C ARG A 413 10.45 3.92 -0.72
N ARG A 414 11.50 4.15 -1.54
CA ARG A 414 11.75 5.43 -2.21
C ARG A 414 10.62 5.88 -3.14
N ALA A 415 10.04 4.96 -3.93
CA ALA A 415 8.93 5.27 -4.84
C ALA A 415 7.70 5.79 -4.08
N LEU A 416 7.38 5.18 -2.93
CA LEU A 416 6.28 5.60 -2.05
C LEU A 416 6.51 6.99 -1.44
N VAL A 417 7.76 7.35 -1.14
CA VAL A 417 8.11 8.70 -0.68
C VAL A 417 7.75 9.73 -1.75
N ARG A 418 8.17 9.51 -3.00
CA ARG A 418 7.88 10.45 -4.11
C ARG A 418 6.38 10.57 -4.38
N GLN A 419 5.66 9.45 -4.37
CA GLN A 419 4.20 9.44 -4.53
C GLN A 419 3.52 10.22 -3.40
N THR A 420 3.91 9.97 -2.15
CA THR A 420 3.34 10.64 -0.98
C THR A 420 3.64 12.13 -1.01
N PHE A 421 4.88 12.51 -1.30
CA PHE A 421 5.30 13.90 -1.46
C PHE A 421 4.46 14.65 -2.53
N ASN A 422 4.26 14.03 -3.69
CA ASN A 422 3.42 14.59 -4.75
C ASN A 422 1.95 14.69 -4.32
N ALA A 423 1.43 13.69 -3.57
CA ALA A 423 0.07 13.72 -3.05
C ALA A 423 -0.14 14.87 -2.04
N PHE A 424 0.82 15.11 -1.14
CA PHE A 424 0.78 16.27 -0.24
C PHE A 424 0.80 17.59 -1.02
N LYS A 425 1.63 17.72 -2.06
CA LYS A 425 1.63 18.91 -2.93
C LYS A 425 0.30 19.13 -3.65
N ALA A 426 -0.34 18.06 -4.10
CA ALA A 426 -1.60 18.14 -4.84
C ALA A 426 -2.79 18.46 -3.94
N HIS A 427 -2.90 17.80 -2.78
CA HIS A 427 -4.08 17.86 -1.92
C HIS A 427 -3.96 18.88 -0.77
N TRP A 428 -2.74 19.30 -0.40
CA TRP A 428 -2.50 20.35 0.57
C TRP A 428 -1.30 21.24 0.17
N PRO A 429 -1.43 22.06 -0.88
CA PRO A 429 -0.32 22.83 -1.45
C PRO A 429 0.41 23.73 -0.44
N ASP A 430 -0.32 24.30 0.52
CA ASP A 430 0.21 25.23 1.53
C ASP A 430 1.07 24.56 2.61
N CYS A 431 1.22 23.24 2.60
CA CYS A 431 1.98 22.52 3.63
C CYS A 431 3.50 22.56 3.44
N ALA A 432 3.99 22.96 2.26
CA ALA A 432 5.41 22.94 1.91
C ALA A 432 6.08 21.59 2.32
N PRO A 433 5.64 20.47 1.71
CA PRO A 433 6.20 19.17 2.05
C PRO A 433 7.65 19.09 1.56
N VAL A 434 8.49 18.33 2.26
CA VAL A 434 9.89 18.10 1.92
C VAL A 434 10.20 16.62 1.77
N ASN A 435 10.97 16.27 0.75
CA ASN A 435 11.44 14.93 0.50
C ASN A 435 12.87 14.79 1.03
N LEU A 436 13.03 14.18 2.21
CA LEU A 436 14.32 14.07 2.90
C LEU A 436 15.31 13.11 2.21
N LEU A 437 14.88 12.39 1.16
CA LEU A 437 15.79 11.58 0.34
C LEU A 437 16.49 12.42 -0.73
N GLU A 438 15.80 13.44 -1.26
CA GLU A 438 16.30 14.30 -2.32
C GLU A 438 17.04 15.51 -1.74
N ASP A 439 16.46 16.13 -0.72
CA ASP A 439 17.07 17.22 0.03
C ASP A 439 17.12 16.87 1.52
N PRO A 440 18.19 16.19 1.96
CA PRO A 440 18.36 15.80 3.35
C PRO A 440 18.39 16.99 4.29
N ASP A 441 18.68 18.22 3.85
CA ASP A 441 18.88 19.41 4.70
C ASP A 441 17.71 20.41 4.63
N ALA A 442 16.68 20.11 3.83
CA ALA A 442 15.44 20.86 3.77
C ALA A 442 14.69 20.95 5.11
N THR A 443 14.00 22.07 5.30
CA THR A 443 13.07 22.31 6.41
C THR A 443 11.67 22.53 5.85
N GLY A 444 10.67 21.88 6.45
CA GLY A 444 9.29 21.93 5.99
C GLY A 444 8.33 21.46 7.05
N ARG A 445 7.03 21.74 6.86
CA ARG A 445 6.00 21.34 7.82
C ARG A 445 5.77 19.83 7.81
N VAL A 446 5.83 19.23 6.63
CA VAL A 446 5.65 17.80 6.40
C VAL A 446 6.93 17.22 5.81
N CYS A 447 7.64 16.43 6.61
CA CYS A 447 8.81 15.70 6.18
C CYS A 447 8.40 14.29 5.72
N VAL A 448 8.72 13.92 4.48
CA VAL A 448 8.50 12.58 3.96
C VAL A 448 9.84 11.87 3.83
N SER A 449 9.96 10.67 4.39
CA SER A 449 11.22 9.92 4.41
C SER A 449 11.01 8.41 4.43
N THR A 450 12.11 7.68 4.21
CA THR A 450 12.15 6.23 4.48
C THR A 450 12.69 5.97 5.87
N TYR A 451 12.36 4.80 6.44
CA TYR A 451 12.87 4.40 7.75
C TYR A 451 14.41 4.45 7.86
N PRO A 452 15.21 3.90 6.91
CA PRO A 452 16.66 3.97 6.98
C PRO A 452 17.21 5.39 6.87
N THR A 453 16.65 6.21 5.96
CA THR A 453 17.09 7.60 5.80
C THR A 453 16.87 8.39 7.09
N MET A 454 15.70 8.25 7.73
CA MET A 454 15.43 8.94 8.98
C MET A 454 16.35 8.49 10.11
N MET A 455 16.65 7.18 10.23
CA MET A 455 17.61 6.68 11.22
C MET A 455 18.98 7.35 11.09
N ASN A 456 19.49 7.48 9.86
CA ASN A 456 20.77 8.16 9.61
C ASN A 456 20.70 9.66 9.93
N LEU A 457 19.56 10.30 9.69
CA LEU A 457 19.37 11.73 9.99
C LEU A 457 19.30 12.02 11.49
N LEU A 458 18.90 11.06 12.34
CA LEU A 458 18.90 11.21 13.79
C LEU A 458 20.31 11.35 14.39
N GLU A 459 21.34 10.93 13.66
CA GLU A 459 22.74 11.03 14.08
C GLU A 459 23.39 12.36 13.68
N LYS A 460 22.74 13.17 12.84
CA LYS A 460 23.28 14.45 12.38
C LYS A 460 23.11 15.56 13.45
N PHE A 461 24.20 16.31 13.65
CA PHE A 461 24.23 17.54 14.44
C PHE A 461 24.30 18.76 13.53
N GLU A 462 23.62 19.84 13.90
CA GLU A 462 23.61 21.12 13.23
C GLU A 462 24.15 22.23 14.14
N SER A 463 24.60 23.34 13.54
CA SER A 463 25.01 24.52 14.29
C SER A 463 23.78 25.28 14.78
N GLY A 464 23.49 25.23 16.08
CA GLY A 464 22.44 26.00 16.74
C GLY A 464 22.95 27.30 17.38
N GLU A 465 22.04 28.11 17.94
CA GLU A 465 22.37 29.36 18.68
C GLU A 465 23.38 29.13 19.82
N SER A 466 23.45 27.91 20.36
CA SER A 466 24.23 27.53 21.53
C SER A 466 25.32 26.47 21.28
N GLY A 467 25.61 26.12 20.03
CA GLY A 467 26.59 25.09 19.67
C GLY A 467 26.00 23.95 18.82
N ALA A 468 26.68 22.79 18.76
CA ALA A 468 26.19 21.63 18.02
C ALA A 468 24.95 21.02 18.70
N GLN A 469 23.79 21.07 18.04
CA GLN A 469 22.52 20.50 18.52
C GLN A 469 22.03 19.41 17.57
N ARG A 470 21.25 18.45 18.07
CA ARG A 470 20.59 17.48 17.19
C ARG A 470 19.61 18.20 16.27
N ARG A 471 19.62 17.87 14.99
CA ARG A 471 18.65 18.44 14.04
C ARG A 471 17.21 18.11 14.41
N PHE A 472 16.96 16.83 14.65
CA PHE A 472 15.64 16.31 15.04
C PHE A 472 15.71 15.86 16.50
N GLY A 473 15.34 16.74 17.42
CA GLY A 473 15.19 16.40 18.83
C GLY A 473 14.02 15.43 19.09
N PRO A 474 13.95 14.83 20.28
CA PRO A 474 12.85 13.91 20.65
C PRO A 474 11.47 14.56 20.50
N GLY A 475 11.34 15.86 20.75
CA GLY A 475 10.10 16.63 20.64
C GLY A 475 9.89 17.30 19.29
N TYR A 476 10.74 17.06 18.29
CA TYR A 476 10.74 17.82 17.04
C TYR A 476 9.45 17.62 16.23
N PHE A 477 9.02 16.37 16.06
CA PHE A 477 7.79 16.03 15.35
C PHE A 477 6.62 15.92 16.32
N ASP A 478 5.51 16.53 15.95
CA ASP A 478 4.26 16.50 16.71
C ASP A 478 3.39 15.31 16.33
N LEU A 479 3.50 14.86 15.08
CA LEU A 479 2.81 13.70 14.53
C LEU A 479 3.77 12.88 13.66
N VAL A 480 3.78 11.57 13.88
CA VAL A 480 4.49 10.59 13.05
C VAL A 480 3.47 9.64 12.45
N ILE A 481 3.42 9.59 11.12
CA ILE A 481 2.60 8.67 10.34
C ILE A 481 3.48 7.53 9.84
N ILE A 482 3.02 6.31 10.08
CA ILE A 482 3.70 5.06 9.73
C ILE A 482 2.88 4.39 8.65
N ASP A 483 3.35 4.45 7.41
CA ASP A 483 2.75 3.70 6.31
C ASP A 483 3.19 2.23 6.36
N GLU A 484 2.28 1.33 6.01
CA GLU A 484 2.42 -0.12 6.16
C GLU A 484 2.83 -0.55 7.58
N ALA A 485 2.10 -0.06 8.58
CA ALA A 485 2.30 -0.36 9.99
C ALA A 485 2.03 -1.86 10.30
N HIS A 486 3.07 -2.68 10.26
CA HIS A 486 3.05 -4.09 10.64
C HIS A 486 4.23 -4.44 11.57
N ARG A 487 4.15 -5.60 12.23
CA ARG A 487 5.12 -6.03 13.27
C ARG A 487 6.57 -5.99 12.80
N GLY A 488 6.85 -6.45 11.57
CA GLY A 488 8.21 -6.51 11.02
C GLY A 488 8.89 -5.14 10.95
N VAL A 489 8.18 -4.13 10.43
CA VAL A 489 8.65 -2.74 10.41
C VAL A 489 8.89 -2.23 11.81
N TYR A 490 7.97 -2.50 12.75
CA TYR A 490 8.17 -2.03 14.12
C TYR A 490 9.36 -2.66 14.81
N GLN A 491 9.55 -3.98 14.71
CA GLN A 491 10.67 -4.66 15.35
C GLN A 491 12.00 -4.14 14.82
N LYS A 492 12.10 -3.95 13.50
CA LYS A 492 13.31 -3.46 12.84
C LYS A 492 13.61 -1.99 13.18
N TYR A 493 12.59 -1.14 13.29
CA TYR A 493 12.74 0.31 13.48
C TYR A 493 12.25 0.79 14.85
N ARG A 494 12.18 -0.08 15.85
CA ARG A 494 11.69 0.25 17.21
C ARG A 494 12.39 1.44 17.83
N ALA A 495 13.69 1.60 17.58
CA ALA A 495 14.49 2.72 18.07
C ALA A 495 13.93 4.06 17.59
N LEU A 496 13.47 4.15 16.34
CA LEU A 496 12.88 5.35 15.76
C LEU A 496 11.60 5.78 16.48
N PHE A 497 10.69 4.82 16.73
CA PHE A 497 9.41 5.08 17.39
C PHE A 497 9.53 5.31 18.89
N SER A 498 10.64 4.86 19.49
CA SER A 498 10.97 5.11 20.90
C SER A 498 11.71 6.44 21.08
N TYR A 499 12.34 6.96 20.02
CA TYR A 499 13.06 8.22 20.03
C TYR A 499 12.13 9.43 20.01
N PHE A 500 11.18 9.47 19.07
CA PHE A 500 10.25 10.59 18.94
C PHE A 500 9.10 10.51 19.94
N ASP A 501 8.93 11.57 20.72
CA ASP A 501 7.79 11.75 21.61
C ASP A 501 6.64 12.49 20.91
N ALA A 502 6.04 11.84 19.91
CA ALA A 502 5.02 12.39 19.04
C ALA A 502 3.64 11.71 19.23
N LEU A 503 2.60 12.26 18.58
CA LEU A 503 1.39 11.50 18.24
C LEU A 503 1.74 10.48 17.16
N PHE A 504 1.20 9.26 17.23
CA PHE A 504 1.48 8.20 16.25
C PHE A 504 0.21 7.72 15.56
N LEU A 505 0.27 7.66 14.23
CA LEU A 505 -0.77 7.05 13.41
C LEU A 505 -0.16 5.93 12.56
N GLY A 506 -0.61 4.70 12.79
CA GLY A 506 -0.32 3.57 11.92
C GLY A 506 -1.37 3.44 10.81
N LEU A 507 -0.93 3.24 9.57
CA LEU A 507 -1.79 2.90 8.44
C LEU A 507 -1.43 1.50 7.94
N THR A 508 -2.41 0.62 7.76
CA THR A 508 -2.14 -0.72 7.23
C THR A 508 -3.26 -1.21 6.31
N ALA A 509 -2.90 -2.00 5.31
CA ALA A 509 -3.85 -2.69 4.43
C ALA A 509 -4.24 -4.08 4.94
N THR A 510 -3.55 -4.61 5.95
CA THR A 510 -3.77 -5.97 6.45
C THR A 510 -5.09 -6.06 7.22
N PRO A 511 -6.01 -7.00 6.88
CA PRO A 511 -7.30 -7.14 7.55
C PRO A 511 -7.18 -7.30 9.07
N ARG A 512 -8.18 -6.81 9.81
CA ARG A 512 -8.13 -6.73 11.28
C ARG A 512 -7.93 -8.08 11.94
N SER A 513 -8.60 -9.13 11.44
CA SER A 513 -8.48 -10.50 11.95
C SER A 513 -7.07 -11.08 11.85
N GLN A 514 -6.22 -10.46 11.04
CA GLN A 514 -4.88 -10.92 10.69
C GLN A 514 -3.80 -9.97 11.22
N VAL A 515 -4.19 -8.82 11.79
CA VAL A 515 -3.27 -7.95 12.50
C VAL A 515 -2.82 -8.66 13.77
N GLU A 516 -1.51 -8.90 13.88
CA GLU A 516 -0.94 -9.56 15.05
C GLU A 516 -1.23 -8.79 16.34
N ARG A 517 -1.52 -9.52 17.43
CA ARG A 517 -1.82 -8.96 18.76
C ARG A 517 -0.78 -7.94 19.23
N ASP A 518 0.48 -8.14 18.88
CA ASP A 518 1.57 -7.24 19.25
C ASP A 518 1.53 -5.90 18.48
N THR A 519 1.01 -5.89 17.25
CA THR A 519 0.76 -4.66 16.49
C THR A 519 -0.35 -3.83 17.13
N PHE A 520 -1.39 -4.46 17.70
CA PHE A 520 -2.42 -3.75 18.46
C PHE A 520 -1.85 -3.11 19.73
N LYS A 521 -1.06 -3.86 20.52
CA LYS A 521 -0.40 -3.32 21.73
C LYS A 521 0.47 -2.10 21.41
N LEU A 522 1.11 -2.12 20.24
CA LEU A 522 1.98 -1.07 19.75
C LEU A 522 1.34 0.32 19.66
N PHE A 523 0.10 0.32 19.15
CA PHE A 523 -0.70 1.51 18.94
C PHE A 523 -1.71 1.66 20.08
N GLU A 524 -1.41 1.09 21.25
CA GLU A 524 -2.23 1.17 22.46
C GLU A 524 -3.69 0.74 22.23
N CYS A 525 -3.90 -0.18 21.28
CA CYS A 525 -5.19 -0.75 20.91
C CYS A 525 -5.47 -2.01 21.76
N TYR A 526 -5.60 -1.83 23.07
CA TYR A 526 -5.63 -2.96 24.04
C TYR A 526 -6.83 -3.92 23.87
N ASP A 527 -7.91 -3.47 23.23
CA ASP A 527 -9.10 -4.29 22.95
C ASP A 527 -8.95 -5.19 21.72
N ASN A 528 -7.75 -5.28 21.13
CA ASN A 528 -7.50 -5.92 19.82
C ASN A 528 -8.46 -5.38 18.73
N LYS A 529 -8.74 -4.09 18.82
CA LYS A 529 -9.55 -3.30 17.89
C LYS A 529 -8.71 -2.14 17.40
N PRO A 530 -8.54 -1.96 16.08
CA PRO A 530 -7.93 -0.76 15.54
C PRO A 530 -8.81 0.45 15.87
N THR A 531 -8.26 1.65 15.74
CA THR A 531 -9.00 2.91 15.91
C THR A 531 -10.18 2.98 14.92
N ASP A 532 -9.96 2.56 13.67
CA ASP A 532 -11.02 2.28 12.69
C ASP A 532 -10.55 1.19 11.71
N SER A 533 -11.50 0.50 11.09
CA SER A 533 -11.23 -0.51 10.06
C SER A 533 -12.20 -0.39 8.90
N TYR A 534 -11.68 -0.38 7.68
CA TYR A 534 -12.44 -0.40 6.43
C TYR A 534 -11.83 -1.41 5.46
N GLU A 535 -12.45 -2.59 5.39
CA GLU A 535 -11.90 -3.78 4.72
C GLU A 535 -12.38 -3.93 3.26
N LEU A 536 -11.77 -4.85 2.52
CA LEU A 536 -12.05 -5.04 1.09
C LEU A 536 -13.51 -5.42 0.84
N ALA A 537 -14.08 -6.32 1.65
CA ALA A 537 -15.47 -6.76 1.51
C ALA A 537 -16.46 -5.60 1.66
N GLU A 538 -16.25 -4.73 2.65
CA GLU A 538 -17.08 -3.54 2.85
C GLU A 538 -16.91 -2.57 1.68
N ALA A 539 -15.67 -2.34 1.22
CA ALA A 539 -15.40 -1.47 0.08
C ALA A 539 -16.01 -1.94 -1.25
N VAL A 540 -16.07 -3.25 -1.47
CA VAL A 540 -16.72 -3.85 -2.63
C VAL A 540 -18.25 -3.76 -2.53
N ALA A 541 -18.83 -4.13 -1.39
CA ALA A 541 -20.28 -4.02 -1.16
C ALA A 541 -20.79 -2.59 -1.33
N GLN A 542 -19.94 -1.62 -0.98
CA GLN A 542 -20.21 -0.19 -1.08
C GLN A 542 -19.88 0.42 -2.45
N GLY A 543 -19.43 -0.38 -3.44
CA GLY A 543 -19.11 0.08 -4.80
C GLY A 543 -17.89 0.97 -4.92
N TYR A 544 -17.01 1.01 -3.92
CA TYR A 544 -15.78 1.82 -3.94
C TYR A 544 -14.55 1.08 -4.49
N LEU A 545 -14.64 -0.25 -4.59
CA LEU A 545 -13.67 -1.15 -5.19
C LEU A 545 -14.39 -2.25 -5.98
N VAL A 546 -13.71 -2.84 -6.96
CA VAL A 546 -14.19 -4.02 -7.69
C VAL A 546 -13.69 -5.32 -7.04
N PRO A 547 -14.49 -6.40 -7.03
CA PRO A 547 -14.07 -7.70 -6.54
C PRO A 547 -13.09 -8.41 -7.49
N PRO A 548 -12.23 -9.29 -6.95
CA PRO A 548 -11.47 -10.25 -7.76
C PRO A 548 -12.37 -11.38 -8.27
N ARG A 549 -12.08 -11.86 -9.48
CA ARG A 549 -12.59 -13.12 -10.03
C ARG A 549 -11.44 -14.09 -10.25
N VAL A 550 -11.43 -15.19 -9.52
CA VAL A 550 -10.34 -16.17 -9.58
C VAL A 550 -10.58 -17.15 -10.71
N MET A 551 -9.63 -17.22 -11.64
CA MET A 551 -9.62 -18.20 -12.70
C MET A 551 -8.92 -19.45 -12.18
N ALA A 552 -9.70 -20.49 -11.86
CA ALA A 552 -9.15 -21.78 -11.49
C ALA A 552 -8.44 -22.39 -12.69
N VAL A 553 -7.11 -22.31 -12.72
CA VAL A 553 -6.32 -23.01 -13.73
C VAL A 553 -5.92 -24.37 -13.15
N PRO A 554 -6.34 -25.50 -13.75
CA PRO A 554 -5.98 -26.82 -13.26
C PRO A 554 -4.51 -27.13 -13.59
N THR A 555 -3.56 -26.56 -12.84
CA THR A 555 -2.19 -27.07 -12.81
C THR A 555 -2.14 -28.20 -11.80
N ARG A 556 -2.33 -29.44 -12.30
CA ARG A 556 -2.31 -30.69 -11.53
C ARG A 556 -1.07 -30.83 -10.62
N PHE A 557 0.02 -30.14 -10.95
CA PHE A 557 1.32 -30.17 -10.26
C PHE A 557 1.38 -29.47 -8.89
N LEU A 558 0.44 -28.58 -8.56
CA LEU A 558 0.50 -27.79 -7.32
C LEU A 558 -0.58 -28.12 -6.30
N ARG A 559 -1.51 -29.04 -6.64
CA ARG A 559 -2.65 -29.30 -5.76
C ARG A 559 -2.26 -30.03 -4.49
N HIS A 560 -1.32 -30.95 -4.54
CA HIS A 560 -0.69 -31.55 -3.37
C HIS A 560 0.71 -32.03 -3.81
N GLY A 561 1.72 -31.94 -2.94
CA GLY A 561 2.91 -32.78 -3.13
C GLY A 561 2.42 -34.22 -3.26
N MET A 562 2.80 -34.93 -4.32
CA MET A 562 2.36 -36.30 -4.53
C MET A 562 2.82 -37.15 -3.33
N GLN A 563 1.90 -37.54 -2.46
CA GLN A 563 2.17 -38.61 -1.50
C GLN A 563 2.06 -39.93 -2.26
N TYR A 564 3.10 -40.76 -2.16
CA TYR A 564 3.17 -42.06 -2.84
C TYR A 564 1.90 -42.91 -2.62
N ASP A 565 1.31 -42.79 -1.43
CA ASP A 565 0.10 -43.50 -1.00
C ASP A 565 -1.19 -43.06 -1.72
N GLU A 566 -1.18 -41.93 -2.44
CA GLU A 566 -2.34 -41.39 -3.16
C GLU A 566 -2.25 -41.55 -4.69
N LEU A 567 -1.14 -42.09 -5.20
CA LEU A 567 -0.93 -42.39 -6.62
C LEU A 567 -1.72 -43.64 -7.05
N SER A 568 -2.25 -43.65 -8.28
CA SER A 568 -2.81 -44.87 -8.88
C SER A 568 -1.72 -45.92 -9.17
N GLU A 569 -2.08 -47.21 -9.33
CA GLU A 569 -1.10 -48.28 -9.58
C GLU A 569 -0.17 -48.00 -10.78
N ALA A 570 -0.70 -47.44 -11.86
CA ALA A 570 0.09 -47.08 -13.04
C ALA A 570 1.03 -45.88 -12.79
N GLU A 571 0.64 -44.94 -11.92
CA GLU A 571 1.45 -43.78 -11.55
C GLU A 571 2.53 -44.15 -10.52
N ARG A 572 2.28 -45.16 -9.66
CA ARG A 572 3.29 -45.74 -8.76
C ARG A 572 4.37 -46.49 -9.51
N GLU A 573 4.00 -47.29 -10.51
CA GLU A 573 4.98 -47.96 -11.38
C GLU A 573 5.89 -46.96 -12.10
N GLU A 574 5.36 -45.83 -12.56
CA GLU A 574 6.16 -44.79 -13.23
C GLU A 574 7.01 -43.97 -12.24
N TRP A 575 6.54 -43.82 -10.99
CA TRP A 575 7.25 -43.19 -9.88
C TRP A 575 8.45 -44.03 -9.40
N ASP A 576 8.25 -45.34 -9.27
CA ASP A 576 9.27 -46.32 -8.87
C ASP A 576 10.28 -46.61 -9.99
N ALA A 577 9.90 -46.40 -11.25
CA ALA A 577 10.78 -46.58 -12.40
C ALA A 577 11.74 -45.40 -12.66
N ARG A 578 11.59 -44.27 -11.96
CA ARG A 578 12.53 -43.14 -12.04
C ARG A 578 13.74 -43.38 -11.13
N GLU A 579 14.95 -43.32 -11.69
CA GLU A 579 16.19 -43.34 -10.89
C GLU A 579 16.35 -42.01 -10.14
N TRP A 580 16.04 -42.02 -8.85
CA TRP A 580 16.23 -40.89 -7.94
C TRP A 580 17.64 -40.96 -7.37
N ASN A 581 18.56 -40.18 -7.95
CA ASN A 581 19.97 -40.01 -7.58
C ASN A 581 20.79 -41.32 -7.41
N ALA A 582 22.11 -41.22 -7.15
CA ALA A 582 23.03 -42.36 -7.19
C ALA A 582 22.81 -43.40 -6.08
N GLU A 583 21.93 -43.10 -5.11
CA GLU A 583 21.67 -43.88 -3.90
C GLU A 583 20.22 -44.40 -3.84
N ASN A 584 19.38 -44.12 -4.85
CA ASN A 584 18.02 -44.65 -5.01
C ASN A 584 17.06 -44.33 -3.83
N GLU A 585 17.22 -43.19 -3.17
CA GLU A 585 16.29 -42.73 -2.12
C GLU A 585 15.15 -41.89 -2.70
N VAL A 586 13.90 -42.28 -2.41
CA VAL A 586 12.66 -41.64 -2.84
C VAL A 586 12.23 -40.57 -1.81
N PRO A 587 12.12 -39.27 -2.16
CA PRO A 587 11.76 -38.22 -1.19
C PRO A 587 10.25 -38.19 -0.84
N ASP A 588 9.92 -37.93 0.44
CA ASP A 588 8.55 -37.83 0.97
C ASP A 588 7.86 -36.47 0.73
N GLU A 589 8.61 -35.42 0.40
CA GLU A 589 8.07 -34.08 0.05
C GLU A 589 8.86 -33.46 -1.10
N VAL A 590 8.15 -32.70 -1.95
CA VAL A 590 8.72 -32.04 -3.11
C VAL A 590 9.58 -30.83 -2.72
N ASP A 591 10.87 -30.92 -3.04
CA ASP A 591 11.93 -29.95 -2.77
C ASP A 591 11.67 -28.58 -3.46
N ALA A 592 12.17 -27.49 -2.87
CA ALA A 592 12.18 -26.15 -3.46
C ALA A 592 12.83 -26.11 -4.86
N ALA A 593 13.62 -27.14 -5.19
CA ALA A 593 14.21 -27.43 -6.49
C ALA A 593 13.16 -27.78 -7.58
N GLU A 594 12.10 -28.54 -7.28
CA GLU A 594 11.10 -28.91 -8.29
C GLU A 594 10.17 -27.75 -8.63
N ILE A 595 9.78 -26.94 -7.64
CA ILE A 595 9.04 -25.69 -7.91
C ILE A 595 9.92 -24.76 -8.76
N ASN A 596 11.24 -24.74 -8.56
CA ASN A 596 12.14 -23.99 -9.44
C ASN A 596 12.17 -24.58 -10.85
N ALA A 597 12.34 -25.91 -10.99
CA ALA A 597 12.34 -26.56 -12.30
C ALA A 597 11.03 -26.30 -13.07
N TRP A 598 9.88 -26.33 -12.39
CA TRP A 598 8.57 -26.08 -12.97
C TRP A 598 8.35 -24.60 -13.35
N VAL A 599 8.64 -23.66 -12.44
CA VAL A 599 8.49 -22.22 -12.71
C VAL A 599 9.37 -21.77 -13.89
N PHE A 600 10.55 -22.37 -14.06
CA PHE A 600 11.45 -22.10 -15.18
C PHE A 600 11.22 -22.99 -16.41
N ASN A 601 10.29 -23.94 -16.35
CA ASN A 601 10.00 -24.82 -17.47
C ASN A 601 9.36 -24.01 -18.61
N ARG A 602 10.02 -23.99 -19.77
CA ARG A 602 9.57 -23.23 -20.95
C ARG A 602 8.15 -23.58 -21.40
N ASP A 603 7.79 -24.86 -21.37
CA ASP A 603 6.44 -25.31 -21.74
C ASP A 603 5.39 -24.81 -20.74
N THR A 604 5.72 -24.81 -19.45
CA THR A 604 4.86 -24.25 -18.40
C THR A 604 4.68 -22.74 -18.57
N VAL A 605 5.76 -21.98 -18.73
CA VAL A 605 5.72 -20.53 -18.99
C VAL A 605 4.86 -20.23 -20.22
N SER A 606 5.01 -21.04 -21.27
CA SER A 606 4.24 -20.88 -22.51
C SER A 606 2.75 -21.14 -22.31
N LYS A 607 2.38 -22.18 -21.55
CA LYS A 607 0.97 -22.49 -21.17
C LYS A 607 0.35 -21.40 -20.30
N VAL A 608 1.11 -20.85 -19.35
CA VAL A 608 0.69 -19.73 -18.49
C VAL A 608 0.35 -18.51 -19.35
N ILE A 609 1.26 -18.13 -20.25
CA ILE A 609 1.05 -17.01 -21.17
C ILE A 609 -0.13 -17.28 -22.11
N ALA A 610 -0.23 -18.49 -22.67
CA ALA A 610 -1.35 -18.88 -23.53
C ALA A 610 -2.69 -18.75 -22.81
N THR A 611 -2.78 -19.22 -21.56
CA THR A 611 -3.99 -19.13 -20.73
C THR A 611 -4.36 -17.66 -20.45
N LEU A 612 -3.38 -16.82 -20.13
CA LEU A 612 -3.60 -15.38 -19.95
C LEU A 612 -4.14 -14.75 -21.23
N MET A 613 -3.53 -15.04 -22.38
CA MET A 613 -3.94 -14.46 -23.65
C MET A 613 -5.33 -14.96 -24.05
N GLU A 614 -5.65 -16.23 -23.86
CA GLU A 614 -6.97 -16.80 -24.20
C GLU A 614 -8.09 -16.28 -23.29
N LYS A 615 -7.88 -16.26 -21.97
CA LYS A 615 -8.94 -16.05 -20.97
C LYS A 615 -8.87 -14.72 -20.23
N GLY A 616 -7.81 -13.93 -20.42
CA GLY A 616 -7.65 -12.63 -19.77
C GLY A 616 -8.71 -11.64 -20.21
N GLN A 617 -9.08 -10.70 -19.34
CA GLN A 617 -9.91 -9.57 -19.72
C GLN A 617 -9.20 -8.74 -20.80
N ARG A 618 -10.00 -8.24 -21.75
CA ARG A 618 -9.52 -7.56 -22.95
C ARG A 618 -10.18 -6.21 -23.12
N VAL A 619 -9.48 -5.29 -23.76
CA VAL A 619 -9.94 -3.94 -24.11
C VAL A 619 -9.94 -3.78 -25.64
N ALA A 620 -10.43 -2.64 -26.12
CA ALA A 620 -10.50 -2.31 -27.56
C ALA A 620 -11.24 -3.40 -28.37
N GLY A 621 -12.53 -3.62 -28.07
CA GLY A 621 -13.37 -4.61 -28.76
C GLY A 621 -12.99 -6.08 -28.52
N GLY A 622 -12.13 -6.35 -27.54
CA GLY A 622 -11.66 -7.69 -27.21
C GLY A 622 -10.40 -8.12 -27.97
N ASP A 623 -9.72 -7.23 -28.69
CA ASP A 623 -8.53 -7.62 -29.46
C ASP A 623 -7.22 -7.40 -28.70
N ARG A 624 -7.19 -6.42 -27.79
CA ARG A 624 -6.01 -6.10 -26.99
C ARG A 624 -6.18 -6.64 -25.57
N ILE A 625 -5.15 -7.28 -25.02
CA ILE A 625 -5.16 -7.70 -23.61
C ILE A 625 -5.27 -6.45 -22.73
N ALA A 626 -6.11 -6.49 -21.69
CA ALA A 626 -6.17 -5.41 -20.71
C ALA A 626 -4.85 -5.36 -19.92
N LYS A 627 -4.59 -4.22 -19.26
CA LYS A 627 -3.35 -4.06 -18.48
C LYS A 627 -3.23 -5.16 -17.44
N THR A 628 -2.08 -5.84 -17.47
CA THR A 628 -1.80 -7.08 -16.76
C THR A 628 -0.51 -6.97 -15.97
N ILE A 629 -0.52 -7.41 -14.72
CA ILE A 629 0.70 -7.55 -13.91
C ILE A 629 1.01 -9.04 -13.72
N VAL A 630 2.22 -9.45 -14.09
CA VAL A 630 2.72 -10.82 -13.87
C VAL A 630 3.73 -10.80 -12.72
N PHE A 631 3.41 -11.49 -11.63
CA PHE A 631 4.26 -11.60 -10.46
C PHE A 631 5.21 -12.80 -10.58
N ALA A 632 6.45 -12.53 -10.97
CA ALA A 632 7.47 -13.55 -11.15
C ALA A 632 8.24 -13.84 -9.85
N ARG A 633 8.65 -15.10 -9.67
CA ARG A 633 9.46 -15.56 -8.53
C ARG A 633 10.77 -14.77 -8.32
N ASN A 634 11.55 -14.58 -9.37
CA ASN A 634 12.82 -13.87 -9.34
C ASN A 634 13.12 -13.26 -10.72
N ARG A 635 14.25 -12.56 -10.83
CA ARG A 635 14.62 -11.79 -12.02
C ARG A 635 14.86 -12.65 -13.26
N GLU A 636 15.52 -13.80 -13.10
CA GLU A 636 15.78 -14.71 -14.21
C GLU A 636 14.48 -15.31 -14.73
N HIS A 637 13.56 -15.66 -13.83
CA HIS A 637 12.23 -16.09 -14.21
C HIS A 637 11.44 -15.00 -14.95
N ALA A 638 11.50 -13.74 -14.49
CA ALA A 638 10.85 -12.62 -15.19
C ALA A 638 11.39 -12.44 -16.62
N LYS A 639 12.72 -12.54 -16.80
CA LYS A 639 13.35 -12.50 -18.12
C LYS A 639 12.91 -13.67 -19.00
N GLU A 640 12.82 -14.88 -18.45
CA GLU A 640 12.39 -16.06 -19.21
C GLU A 640 10.91 -15.94 -19.63
N ILE A 641 10.02 -15.45 -18.77
CA ILE A 641 8.63 -15.13 -19.14
C ILE A 641 8.59 -14.16 -20.32
N CYS A 642 9.36 -13.07 -20.24
CA CYS A 642 9.39 -12.07 -21.31
C CYS A 642 9.96 -12.64 -22.62
N LYS A 643 10.98 -13.49 -22.52
CA LYS A 643 11.60 -14.16 -23.66
C LYS A 643 10.62 -15.10 -24.36
N VAL A 644 9.95 -15.97 -23.60
CA VAL A 644 8.93 -16.89 -24.12
C VAL A 644 7.74 -16.12 -24.69
N PHE A 645 7.32 -15.01 -24.08
CA PHE A 645 6.29 -14.13 -24.65
C PHE A 645 6.69 -13.62 -26.03
N ASN A 646 7.90 -13.06 -26.16
CA ASN A 646 8.40 -12.52 -27.43
C ASN A 646 8.58 -13.61 -28.50
N GLU A 647 8.97 -14.82 -28.11
CA GLU A 647 9.07 -15.99 -29.01
C GLU A 647 7.67 -16.41 -29.52
N ASN A 648 6.66 -16.39 -28.66
CA ASN A 648 5.28 -16.77 -29.00
C ASN A 648 4.53 -15.69 -29.80
N TYR A 649 4.83 -14.41 -29.57
CA TYR A 649 4.17 -13.27 -30.21
C TYR A 649 5.20 -12.28 -30.79
N PRO A 650 5.90 -12.62 -31.90
CA PRO A 650 6.98 -11.80 -32.45
C PRO A 650 6.56 -10.36 -32.82
N HIS A 651 5.33 -10.18 -33.31
CA HIS A 651 4.78 -8.87 -33.67
C HIS A 651 4.51 -7.96 -32.46
N LEU A 652 4.44 -8.52 -31.24
CA LEU A 652 4.28 -7.79 -29.97
C LEU A 652 5.59 -7.65 -29.19
N ALA A 653 6.67 -8.25 -29.71
CA ALA A 653 7.91 -8.42 -28.97
C ALA A 653 8.55 -7.09 -28.58
N GLY A 654 8.83 -6.92 -27.28
CA GLY A 654 9.43 -5.70 -26.73
C GLY A 654 8.50 -4.48 -26.68
N ILE A 655 7.27 -4.60 -27.17
CA ILE A 655 6.25 -3.55 -27.18
C ILE A 655 5.24 -3.83 -26.06
N THR A 656 4.57 -4.98 -26.11
CA THR A 656 3.43 -5.30 -25.23
C THR A 656 3.83 -5.82 -23.85
N ALA A 657 4.97 -6.52 -23.75
CA ALA A 657 5.46 -7.08 -22.49
C ALA A 657 6.85 -6.56 -22.13
N ARG A 658 7.03 -6.09 -20.89
CA ARG A 658 8.33 -5.65 -20.36
C ARG A 658 8.56 -6.13 -18.93
N VAL A 659 9.83 -6.45 -18.64
CA VAL A 659 10.29 -6.75 -17.28
C VAL A 659 10.58 -5.45 -16.53
N ILE A 660 10.05 -5.30 -15.31
CA ILE A 660 10.26 -4.14 -14.44
C ILE A 660 10.82 -4.63 -13.09
N THR A 661 12.10 -4.35 -12.83
CA THR A 661 12.80 -4.73 -11.57
C THR A 661 13.44 -3.51 -10.91
N GLY A 662 13.70 -3.59 -9.60
CA GLY A 662 14.11 -2.42 -8.80
C GLY A 662 15.52 -1.90 -9.04
N ASP A 663 16.34 -2.66 -9.74
CA ASP A 663 17.70 -2.31 -10.12
C ASP A 663 17.83 -1.81 -11.57
N ASP A 664 16.73 -1.83 -12.34
CA ASP A 664 16.70 -1.21 -13.66
C ASP A 664 16.70 0.32 -13.52
N PRO A 665 17.72 1.04 -14.04
CA PRO A 665 17.77 2.51 -14.00
C PRO A 665 16.55 3.18 -14.63
N PHE A 666 15.85 2.49 -15.54
CA PHE A 666 14.68 2.97 -16.26
C PHE A 666 13.36 2.43 -15.73
N ALA A 667 13.36 1.71 -14.58
CA ALA A 667 12.15 1.12 -14.01
C ALA A 667 10.99 2.12 -13.87
N GLN A 668 11.29 3.36 -13.44
CA GLN A 668 10.28 4.40 -13.30
C GLN A 668 9.65 4.80 -14.65
N SER A 669 10.47 4.95 -15.69
CA SER A 669 9.98 5.28 -17.04
C SER A 669 9.05 4.18 -17.58
N LEU A 670 9.37 2.91 -17.32
CA LEU A 670 8.53 1.78 -17.70
C LEU A 670 7.21 1.74 -16.92
N ILE A 671 7.24 2.09 -15.63
CA ILE A 671 6.03 2.22 -14.81
C ILE A 671 5.13 3.34 -15.35
N ASP A 672 5.72 4.49 -15.70
CA ASP A 672 4.98 5.63 -16.23
C ASP A 672 4.34 5.28 -17.60
N GLN A 673 5.07 4.56 -18.46
CA GLN A 673 4.53 4.02 -19.72
C GLN A 673 3.40 3.03 -19.51
N PHE A 674 3.58 2.06 -18.60
CA PHE A 674 2.54 1.08 -18.26
C PHE A 674 1.30 1.74 -17.69
N SER A 675 1.45 2.83 -16.93
CA SER A 675 0.33 3.57 -16.31
C SER A 675 -0.50 4.37 -17.33
N HIS A 676 0.01 4.60 -18.54
CA HIS A 676 -0.69 5.41 -19.54
C HIS A 676 -1.72 4.53 -20.31
N PRO A 677 -3.01 4.92 -20.39
CA PRO A 677 -4.07 4.09 -20.98
C PRO A 677 -3.83 3.67 -22.44
N ASP A 678 -3.36 4.62 -23.25
CA ASP A 678 -3.13 4.42 -24.69
C ASP A 678 -1.76 3.84 -25.04
N ASN A 679 -0.88 3.63 -24.06
CA ASN A 679 0.45 3.08 -24.31
C ASN A 679 0.36 1.58 -24.60
N PRO A 680 1.10 1.05 -25.60
CA PRO A 680 1.01 -0.35 -26.00
C PRO A 680 1.66 -1.32 -24.99
N LEU A 681 2.31 -0.84 -23.93
CA LEU A 681 2.78 -1.66 -22.82
C LEU A 681 1.61 -2.10 -21.94
N ASP A 682 1.04 -3.27 -22.25
CA ASP A 682 -0.09 -3.85 -21.53
C ASP A 682 0.31 -4.94 -20.52
N ILE A 683 1.49 -5.55 -20.60
CA ILE A 683 1.95 -6.61 -19.67
C ILE A 683 3.22 -6.18 -18.96
N ALA A 684 3.13 -6.01 -17.64
CA ALA A 684 4.26 -5.69 -16.78
C ALA A 684 4.68 -6.90 -15.94
N ILE A 685 5.86 -7.45 -16.22
CA ILE A 685 6.42 -8.61 -15.51
C ILE A 685 7.31 -8.09 -14.38
N SER A 686 6.91 -8.34 -13.14
CA SER A 686 7.52 -7.71 -11.96
C SER A 686 8.06 -8.72 -10.96
N VAL A 687 9.16 -8.30 -10.31
CA VAL A 687 9.71 -8.93 -9.11
C VAL A 687 9.80 -7.87 -8.02
N ASP A 688 8.94 -7.98 -7.00
CA ASP A 688 8.83 -7.11 -5.83
C ASP A 688 8.53 -5.62 -6.09
N MET A 689 8.70 -5.09 -7.31
CA MET A 689 8.50 -3.68 -7.66
C MET A 689 7.04 -3.28 -7.72
N LEU A 690 6.23 -3.98 -8.52
CA LEU A 690 4.80 -3.71 -8.69
C LEU A 690 3.94 -4.32 -7.57
N ASP A 691 4.55 -5.09 -6.66
CA ASP A 691 3.87 -5.70 -5.51
C ASP A 691 3.28 -4.62 -4.58
N THR A 692 3.93 -3.44 -4.51
CA THR A 692 3.55 -2.32 -3.62
C THR A 692 3.62 -0.96 -4.31
N GLY A 693 2.70 -0.06 -3.99
CA GLY A 693 2.87 1.38 -4.22
C GLY A 693 2.59 1.96 -5.62
N ILE A 694 2.10 1.18 -6.58
CA ILE A 694 1.77 1.70 -7.92
C ILE A 694 0.25 1.85 -8.13
N ASP A 695 -0.13 2.95 -8.78
CA ASP A 695 -1.51 3.35 -9.03
C ASP A 695 -1.88 3.33 -10.51
N VAL A 696 -2.45 2.20 -10.96
CA VAL A 696 -2.93 1.99 -12.33
C VAL A 696 -4.34 1.40 -12.25
N PRO A 697 -5.41 2.23 -12.32
CA PRO A 697 -6.79 1.78 -12.25
C PRO A 697 -7.20 0.78 -13.34
N GLU A 698 -6.57 0.87 -14.51
CA GLU A 698 -6.85 0.09 -15.73
C GLU A 698 -6.38 -1.37 -15.63
N VAL A 699 -5.63 -1.75 -14.58
CA VAL A 699 -5.19 -3.13 -14.37
C VAL A 699 -6.40 -4.05 -14.19
N ALA A 700 -6.62 -4.93 -15.15
CA ALA A 700 -7.78 -5.83 -15.20
C ALA A 700 -7.41 -7.30 -15.03
N ASN A 701 -6.12 -7.65 -15.14
CA ASN A 701 -5.61 -9.00 -14.94
C ASN A 701 -4.40 -9.02 -13.97
N LEU A 702 -4.39 -9.96 -13.03
CA LEU A 702 -3.24 -10.27 -12.18
C LEU A 702 -2.83 -11.72 -12.36
N VAL A 703 -1.55 -11.98 -12.62
CA VAL A 703 -1.01 -13.33 -12.79
C VAL A 703 -0.02 -13.64 -11.67
N PHE A 704 -0.39 -14.57 -10.80
CA PHE A 704 0.47 -15.06 -9.73
C PHE A 704 1.26 -16.27 -10.22
N PHE A 705 2.50 -16.03 -10.65
CA PHE A 705 3.46 -17.05 -11.07
C PHE A 705 4.61 -17.19 -10.06
N LYS A 706 4.25 -17.11 -8.78
CA LYS A 706 5.11 -17.36 -7.63
C LYS A 706 4.26 -17.74 -6.40
N PRO A 707 4.78 -18.58 -5.49
CA PRO A 707 4.18 -18.78 -4.19
C PRO A 707 4.38 -17.53 -3.30
N VAL A 708 3.31 -17.07 -2.66
CA VAL A 708 3.29 -15.92 -1.77
C VAL A 708 3.08 -16.40 -0.34
N ARG A 709 4.13 -16.35 0.48
CA ARG A 709 4.07 -16.80 1.89
C ARG A 709 3.61 -15.72 2.87
N SER A 710 3.64 -14.46 2.45
CA SER A 710 3.25 -13.32 3.30
C SER A 710 1.87 -12.81 2.92
N ARG A 711 0.94 -12.84 3.87
CA ARG A 711 -0.44 -12.38 3.68
C ARG A 711 -0.54 -10.86 3.43
N VAL A 712 0.43 -10.10 3.97
CA VAL A 712 0.57 -8.66 3.71
C VAL A 712 0.87 -8.43 2.23
N LYS A 713 1.91 -9.11 1.71
CA LYS A 713 2.25 -9.04 0.28
C LYS A 713 1.10 -9.52 -0.60
N TRP A 714 0.42 -10.59 -0.22
CA TRP A 714 -0.78 -11.09 -0.91
C TRP A 714 -1.86 -10.02 -1.06
N SER A 715 -2.27 -9.40 0.05
CA SER A 715 -3.30 -8.35 0.06
C SER A 715 -2.87 -7.11 -0.75
N GLN A 716 -1.58 -6.77 -0.73
CA GLN A 716 -1.04 -5.65 -1.50
C GLN A 716 -1.00 -5.92 -3.01
N MET A 717 -0.65 -7.16 -3.40
CA MET A 717 -0.64 -7.61 -4.79
C MET A 717 -2.06 -7.69 -5.34
N LEU A 718 -2.98 -8.32 -4.61
CA LEU A 718 -4.39 -8.42 -4.97
C LEU A 718 -5.04 -7.03 -5.11
N GLY A 719 -4.71 -6.12 -4.19
CA GLY A 719 -5.18 -4.74 -4.19
C GLY A 719 -4.88 -3.95 -5.47
N ARG A 720 -3.92 -4.39 -6.31
CA ARG A 720 -3.59 -3.73 -7.59
C ARG A 720 -4.74 -3.77 -8.59
N GLY A 721 -5.57 -4.81 -8.56
CA GLY A 721 -6.71 -4.97 -9.48
C GLY A 721 -8.01 -4.34 -8.97
N THR A 722 -8.11 -4.01 -7.69
CA THR A 722 -9.39 -3.62 -7.03
C THR A 722 -9.93 -2.24 -7.40
N ARG A 723 -9.16 -1.40 -8.09
CA ARG A 723 -9.56 -0.01 -8.39
C ARG A 723 -10.66 0.04 -9.45
N LEU A 724 -11.60 0.98 -9.27
CA LEU A 724 -12.62 1.31 -10.26
C LEU A 724 -11.98 1.96 -11.49
N CYS A 725 -12.49 1.64 -12.67
CA CYS A 725 -12.09 2.28 -13.93
C CYS A 725 -13.32 2.44 -14.83
N PRO A 726 -13.91 3.65 -14.94
CA PRO A 726 -15.00 3.90 -15.86
C PRO A 726 -14.55 3.69 -17.32
N ASP A 727 -15.46 3.19 -18.17
CA ASP A 727 -15.29 3.07 -19.62
C ASP A 727 -14.09 2.21 -20.09
N LEU A 728 -13.55 1.36 -19.20
CA LEU A 728 -12.38 0.53 -19.49
C LEU A 728 -12.60 -0.40 -20.69
N PHE A 729 -13.82 -0.96 -20.82
CA PHE A 729 -14.17 -1.91 -21.88
C PHE A 729 -14.93 -1.26 -23.04
N GLY A 730 -14.94 0.08 -23.10
CA GLY A 730 -15.72 0.86 -24.04
C GLY A 730 -16.64 1.84 -23.32
N SER A 731 -17.16 2.82 -24.07
CA SER A 731 -18.10 3.84 -23.54
C SER A 731 -19.27 3.16 -22.81
N GLY A 732 -19.55 3.55 -21.56
CA GLY A 732 -20.62 2.96 -20.75
C GLY A 732 -20.32 1.56 -20.17
N ASN A 733 -19.19 0.95 -20.53
CA ASN A 733 -18.79 -0.36 -20.02
C ASN A 733 -17.62 -0.23 -19.03
N HIS A 734 -17.97 0.02 -17.78
CA HIS A 734 -17.02 0.20 -16.69
C HIS A 734 -16.41 -1.13 -16.24
N LYS A 735 -15.25 -1.05 -15.60
CA LYS A 735 -14.66 -2.18 -14.89
C LYS A 735 -15.54 -2.59 -13.70
N LYS A 736 -16.12 -3.80 -13.75
CA LYS A 736 -16.96 -4.37 -12.69
C LYS A 736 -16.23 -5.40 -11.82
N GLU A 737 -15.22 -6.06 -12.39
CA GLU A 737 -14.40 -7.09 -11.74
C GLU A 737 -13.01 -7.12 -12.41
N PHE A 738 -12.05 -7.80 -11.80
CA PHE A 738 -10.73 -8.05 -12.39
C PHE A 738 -10.35 -9.53 -12.24
N PHE A 739 -9.59 -10.08 -13.18
CA PHE A 739 -9.26 -11.50 -13.19
C PHE A 739 -7.96 -11.77 -12.45
N VAL A 740 -7.96 -12.85 -11.67
CA VAL A 740 -6.77 -13.35 -10.98
C VAL A 740 -6.47 -14.76 -11.47
N PHE A 741 -5.31 -14.90 -12.12
CA PHE A 741 -4.76 -16.17 -12.55
C PHE A 741 -3.77 -16.65 -11.50
N ASP A 742 -4.21 -17.60 -10.67
CA ASP A 742 -3.37 -18.15 -9.61
C ASP A 742 -2.81 -19.51 -10.02
N PHE A 743 -1.56 -19.49 -10.48
CA PHE A 743 -0.86 -20.69 -10.92
C PHE A 743 -0.05 -21.33 -9.80
N CYS A 744 -0.13 -20.85 -8.56
CA CYS A 744 0.67 -21.35 -7.44
C CYS A 744 -0.15 -21.66 -6.17
N GLY A 745 -1.50 -21.69 -6.25
CA GLY A 745 -2.37 -22.08 -5.14
C GLY A 745 -2.37 -21.10 -3.95
N ASN A 746 -2.16 -19.81 -4.21
CA ASN A 746 -2.13 -18.78 -3.17
C ASN A 746 -3.50 -18.55 -2.51
N TYR A 747 -4.60 -18.57 -3.28
CA TYR A 747 -5.96 -18.42 -2.73
C TYR A 747 -6.31 -19.52 -1.74
N GLU A 748 -6.01 -20.78 -2.11
CA GLU A 748 -6.17 -21.96 -1.25
C GLU A 748 -5.32 -21.82 0.01
N TYR A 749 -4.04 -21.43 -0.14
CA TYR A 749 -3.14 -21.21 1.00
C TYR A 749 -3.68 -20.16 2.00
N PHE A 750 -4.33 -19.10 1.52
CA PHE A 750 -4.88 -18.05 2.37
C PHE A 750 -6.34 -18.26 2.81
N ASN A 751 -6.95 -19.41 2.48
CA ASN A 751 -8.36 -19.73 2.77
C ASN A 751 -9.32 -18.61 2.37
N GLU A 752 -9.07 -17.96 1.23
CA GLU A 752 -10.04 -17.08 0.62
C GLU A 752 -11.00 -17.97 -0.18
N ASN A 753 -12.32 -17.85 0.04
CA ASN A 753 -13.34 -18.60 -0.72
C ASN A 753 -13.75 -17.78 -1.95
N PRO A 754 -13.13 -17.93 -3.13
CA PRO A 754 -13.51 -17.17 -4.30
C PRO A 754 -14.83 -17.68 -4.90
N ASP A 755 -15.57 -16.77 -5.54
CA ASP A 755 -16.64 -17.14 -6.49
C ASP A 755 -15.96 -17.69 -7.75
N VAL A 756 -15.77 -19.01 -7.79
CA VAL A 756 -15.18 -19.71 -8.95
C VAL A 756 -16.28 -19.89 -9.99
N ARG A 757 -16.25 -19.06 -11.04
CA ARG A 757 -17.13 -19.22 -12.20
C ARG A 757 -16.32 -19.29 -13.47
N GLU A 758 -16.54 -20.35 -14.26
CA GLU A 758 -16.00 -20.42 -15.61
C GLU A 758 -16.50 -19.22 -16.40
N ALA A 759 -15.59 -18.29 -16.73
CA ALA A 759 -15.89 -17.24 -17.69
C ALA A 759 -15.86 -17.88 -19.07
N ALA A 760 -17.02 -18.01 -19.73
CA ALA A 760 -17.04 -18.21 -21.17
C ALA A 760 -16.50 -16.91 -21.80
N PRO A 761 -15.37 -16.93 -22.53
CA PRO A 761 -14.86 -15.73 -23.17
C PRO A 761 -15.87 -15.29 -24.25
N ALA A 762 -16.33 -14.03 -24.17
CA ALA A 762 -17.11 -13.44 -25.25
C ALA A 762 -16.27 -13.42 -26.54
N LYS A 763 -16.88 -13.68 -27.70
CA LYS A 763 -16.16 -13.68 -28.98
C LYS A 763 -15.59 -12.29 -29.25
N THR A 764 -14.29 -12.22 -29.53
CA THR A 764 -13.61 -10.95 -29.82
C THR A 764 -14.12 -10.33 -31.13
N LEU A 765 -13.93 -9.02 -31.32
CA LEU A 765 -14.29 -8.35 -32.57
C LEU A 765 -13.63 -9.02 -33.79
N SER A 766 -12.36 -9.42 -33.70
CA SER A 766 -11.66 -10.13 -34.78
C SER A 766 -12.27 -11.50 -35.07
N VAL A 767 -12.62 -12.29 -34.04
CA VAL A 767 -13.33 -13.58 -34.21
C VAL A 767 -14.67 -13.36 -34.90
N ARG A 768 -15.45 -12.38 -34.46
CA ARG A 768 -16.76 -12.06 -35.05
C ARG A 768 -16.60 -11.66 -36.51
N LEU A 769 -15.66 -10.77 -36.83
CA LEU A 769 -15.35 -10.36 -38.20
C LEU A 769 -14.89 -11.54 -39.07
N PHE A 770 -14.05 -12.42 -38.54
CA PHE A 770 -13.60 -13.61 -39.27
C PHE A 770 -14.79 -14.51 -39.61
N THR A 771 -15.61 -14.88 -38.62
CA THR A 771 -16.80 -15.71 -38.81
C THR A 771 -17.78 -15.08 -39.81
N HIS A 772 -18.08 -13.78 -39.69
CA HIS A 772 -19.00 -13.10 -40.62
C HIS A 772 -18.46 -13.05 -42.06
N ARG A 773 -17.15 -12.85 -42.24
CA ARG A 773 -16.50 -12.93 -43.56
C ARG A 773 -16.56 -14.33 -44.15
N VAL A 774 -16.38 -15.38 -43.35
CA VAL A 774 -16.55 -16.77 -43.78
C VAL A 774 -18.02 -17.04 -44.19
N GLU A 775 -19.00 -16.55 -43.42
CA GLU A 775 -20.41 -16.67 -43.80
C GLU A 775 -20.73 -15.96 -45.11
N LEU A 776 -20.19 -14.75 -45.31
CA LEU A 776 -20.37 -13.98 -46.54
C LEU A 776 -19.70 -14.67 -47.73
N LEU A 777 -18.54 -15.29 -47.53
CA LEU A 777 -17.84 -16.04 -48.57
C LEU A 777 -18.68 -17.22 -49.09
N ASP A 778 -19.37 -17.95 -48.21
CA ASP A 778 -20.30 -19.02 -48.60
C ASP A 778 -21.49 -18.46 -49.41
N GLY A 779 -22.17 -17.44 -48.88
CA GLY A 779 -23.32 -16.83 -49.54
C GLY A 779 -23.00 -16.24 -50.92
N THR A 780 -21.87 -15.52 -51.03
CA THR A 780 -21.40 -14.96 -52.31
C THR A 780 -20.95 -16.03 -53.30
N THR A 781 -20.36 -17.13 -52.83
CA THR A 781 -19.99 -18.27 -53.69
C THR A 781 -21.23 -18.96 -54.28
N GLN A 782 -22.32 -19.10 -53.52
CA GLN A 782 -23.58 -19.67 -54.02
C GLN A 782 -24.20 -18.79 -55.11
N ILE A 783 -24.27 -17.48 -54.89
CA ILE A 783 -24.80 -16.52 -55.88
C ILE A 783 -23.93 -16.47 -57.13
N ALA A 784 -22.60 -16.38 -56.98
CA ALA A 784 -21.67 -16.31 -58.11
C ALA A 784 -21.79 -17.55 -59.03
N ARG A 785 -22.10 -18.73 -58.47
CA ARG A 785 -22.32 -19.96 -59.24
C ARG A 785 -23.69 -20.03 -59.92
N MET A 786 -24.72 -19.41 -59.34
CA MET A 786 -26.11 -19.52 -59.82
C MET A 786 -26.54 -18.39 -60.76
N GLU A 787 -26.06 -17.16 -60.54
CA GLU A 787 -26.64 -15.95 -61.15
C GLU A 787 -25.68 -15.20 -62.09
N ASN A 788 -24.44 -15.67 -62.27
CA ASN A 788 -23.42 -15.11 -63.16
C ASN A 788 -23.23 -13.58 -63.02
N GLN A 789 -23.17 -13.09 -61.77
CA GLN A 789 -22.97 -11.68 -61.45
C GLN A 789 -21.48 -11.38 -61.19
N PRO A 790 -20.78 -10.63 -62.07
CA PRO A 790 -19.34 -10.40 -61.96
C PRO A 790 -18.93 -9.57 -60.73
N GLU A 791 -19.78 -8.64 -60.30
CA GLU A 791 -19.52 -7.80 -59.11
C GLU A 791 -19.53 -8.62 -57.82
N VAL A 792 -20.45 -9.60 -57.69
CA VAL A 792 -20.51 -10.51 -56.54
C VAL A 792 -19.32 -11.48 -56.55
N ALA A 793 -18.88 -11.93 -57.73
CA ALA A 793 -17.68 -12.75 -57.86
C ALA A 793 -16.41 -12.00 -57.40
N GLN A 794 -16.31 -10.71 -57.68
CA GLN A 794 -15.20 -9.89 -57.18
C GLN A 794 -15.21 -9.78 -55.64
N ILE A 795 -16.37 -9.51 -55.02
CA ILE A 795 -16.49 -9.43 -53.56
C ILE A 795 -16.08 -10.75 -52.92
N ARG A 796 -16.52 -11.86 -53.50
CA ARG A 796 -16.14 -13.22 -53.08
C ARG A 796 -14.63 -13.39 -53.08
N ASP A 797 -13.94 -13.02 -54.15
CA ASP A 797 -12.49 -13.20 -54.27
C ASP A 797 -11.72 -12.30 -53.29
N GLU A 798 -12.18 -11.07 -53.07
CA GLU A 798 -11.62 -10.17 -52.06
C GLU A 798 -11.79 -10.70 -50.62
N LEU A 799 -12.95 -11.29 -50.30
CA LEU A 799 -13.18 -11.96 -49.01
C LEU A 799 -12.25 -13.16 -48.82
N ALA A 800 -12.10 -14.00 -49.85
CA ALA A 800 -11.21 -15.16 -49.82
C ALA A 800 -9.74 -14.74 -49.67
N ASP A 801 -9.29 -13.72 -50.41
CA ASP A 801 -7.92 -13.19 -50.30
C ASP A 801 -7.64 -12.60 -48.92
N GLY A 802 -8.62 -11.91 -48.34
CA GLY A 802 -8.52 -11.36 -46.99
C GLY A 802 -8.37 -12.44 -45.92
N LEU A 803 -9.26 -13.44 -45.93
CA LEU A 803 -9.22 -14.56 -44.99
C LEU A 803 -7.96 -15.42 -45.16
N HIS A 804 -7.55 -15.68 -46.41
CA HIS A 804 -6.29 -16.34 -46.72
C HIS A 804 -5.09 -15.59 -46.14
N ARG A 805 -5.02 -14.27 -46.32
CA ARG A 805 -3.93 -13.45 -45.77
C ARG A 805 -3.85 -13.54 -44.25
N GLU A 806 -5.00 -13.55 -43.58
CA GLU A 806 -5.12 -13.66 -42.12
C GLU A 806 -4.60 -15.00 -41.59
N VAL A 807 -4.96 -16.12 -42.23
CA VAL A 807 -4.46 -17.46 -41.88
C VAL A 807 -3.00 -17.65 -42.28
N ALA A 808 -2.56 -17.10 -43.43
CA ALA A 808 -1.18 -17.16 -43.91
C ALA A 808 -0.17 -16.53 -42.94
N ALA A 809 -0.61 -15.51 -42.20
CA ALA A 809 0.15 -14.79 -41.19
C ALA A 809 0.09 -15.40 -39.77
N MET A 810 -0.53 -16.58 -39.59
CA MET A 810 -0.51 -17.27 -38.29
C MET A 810 0.84 -17.95 -38.04
N ASN A 811 1.39 -17.76 -36.84
CA ASN A 811 2.67 -18.36 -36.45
C ASN A 811 2.48 -19.82 -36.01
N VAL A 812 2.90 -20.77 -36.85
CA VAL A 812 2.80 -22.22 -36.57
C VAL A 812 3.57 -22.69 -35.34
N SER A 813 4.49 -21.88 -34.83
CA SER A 813 5.26 -22.17 -33.62
C SER A 813 4.61 -21.66 -32.34
N ASN A 814 3.52 -20.87 -32.43
CA ASN A 814 2.77 -20.39 -31.27
C ASN A 814 1.99 -21.53 -30.59
N VAL A 815 1.95 -21.55 -29.25
CA VAL A 815 1.32 -22.65 -28.49
C VAL A 815 -0.20 -22.76 -28.68
N LEU A 816 -0.90 -21.67 -28.99
CA LEU A 816 -2.33 -21.71 -29.33
C LEU A 816 -2.56 -22.25 -30.76
N VAL A 817 -1.61 -22.02 -31.67
CA VAL A 817 -1.71 -22.42 -33.09
C VAL A 817 -1.25 -23.86 -33.32
N ARG A 818 -0.24 -24.33 -32.56
CA ARG A 818 0.36 -25.68 -32.70
C ARG A 818 -0.66 -26.83 -32.71
N PRO A 819 -1.68 -26.88 -31.82
CA PRO A 819 -2.69 -27.94 -31.84
C PRO A 819 -3.51 -27.99 -33.12
N HIS A 820 -3.66 -26.84 -33.80
CA HIS A 820 -4.43 -26.65 -35.02
C HIS A 820 -3.56 -26.54 -36.28
N ARG A 821 -2.29 -26.98 -36.19
CA ARG A 821 -1.30 -26.80 -37.25
C ARG A 821 -1.74 -27.43 -38.58
N ARG A 822 -2.38 -28.59 -38.54
CA ARG A 822 -2.87 -29.29 -39.75
C ARG A 822 -3.91 -28.44 -40.48
N GLU A 823 -4.84 -27.87 -39.74
CA GLU A 823 -5.89 -27.01 -40.27
C GLU A 823 -5.30 -25.69 -40.78
N VAL A 824 -4.38 -25.08 -40.04
CA VAL A 824 -3.67 -23.87 -40.47
C VAL A 824 -2.93 -24.13 -41.79
N GLU A 825 -2.09 -25.17 -41.87
CA GLU A 825 -1.35 -25.51 -43.10
C GLU A 825 -2.28 -25.76 -44.31
N LYS A 826 -3.45 -26.39 -44.10
CA LYS A 826 -4.48 -26.56 -45.15
C LYS A 826 -5.00 -25.21 -45.67
N TRP A 827 -5.35 -24.29 -44.77
CA TRP A 827 -5.97 -23.00 -45.12
C TRP A 827 -4.97 -21.89 -45.44
N ARG A 828 -3.67 -22.13 -45.26
CA ARG A 828 -2.60 -21.27 -45.80
C ARG A 828 -2.46 -21.36 -47.32
N GLU A 829 -3.00 -22.40 -47.94
CA GLU A 829 -3.00 -22.56 -49.40
C GLU A 829 -4.20 -21.81 -50.01
N ARG A 830 -3.94 -20.88 -50.94
CA ARG A 830 -5.00 -20.07 -51.56
C ARG A 830 -6.07 -20.91 -52.29
N ALA A 831 -5.67 -22.06 -52.82
CA ALA A 831 -6.56 -23.01 -53.49
C ALA A 831 -7.65 -23.58 -52.56
N ALA A 832 -7.38 -23.69 -51.25
CA ALA A 832 -8.36 -24.21 -50.29
C ALA A 832 -9.59 -23.29 -50.16
N TRP A 833 -9.43 -21.99 -50.44
CA TRP A 833 -10.50 -20.99 -50.38
C TRP A 833 -11.39 -20.98 -51.62
N GLU A 834 -11.08 -21.77 -52.65
CA GLU A 834 -11.89 -21.84 -53.88
C GLU A 834 -13.24 -22.56 -53.68
N SER A 835 -13.35 -23.42 -52.67
CA SER A 835 -14.56 -24.16 -52.35
C SER A 835 -14.69 -24.38 -50.84
N VAL A 836 -15.41 -23.50 -50.16
CA VAL A 836 -15.71 -23.61 -48.72
C VAL A 836 -17.12 -24.20 -48.57
N GLY A 837 -17.22 -25.45 -48.11
CA GLY A 837 -18.50 -26.10 -47.79
C GLY A 837 -18.92 -25.88 -46.33
N GLN A 838 -20.04 -26.49 -45.93
CA GLN A 838 -20.54 -26.39 -44.55
C GLN A 838 -19.61 -27.02 -43.51
N ALA A 839 -18.95 -28.13 -43.87
CA ALA A 839 -17.99 -28.80 -42.97
C ALA A 839 -16.72 -27.94 -42.79
N GLU A 840 -16.22 -27.35 -43.88
CA GLU A 840 -15.08 -26.44 -43.88
C GLU A 840 -15.37 -25.16 -43.11
N LYS A 841 -16.58 -24.59 -43.23
CA LYS A 841 -17.00 -23.43 -42.46
C LYS A 841 -16.95 -23.70 -40.96
N ARG A 842 -17.50 -24.83 -40.52
CA ARG A 842 -17.48 -25.23 -39.11
C ARG A 842 -16.03 -25.40 -38.61
N GLU A 843 -15.15 -25.97 -39.43
CA GLU A 843 -13.72 -26.06 -39.14
C GLU A 843 -13.07 -24.68 -38.98
N LEU A 844 -13.36 -23.73 -39.88
CA LEU A 844 -12.85 -22.36 -39.82
C LEU A 844 -13.33 -21.60 -38.57
N ASP A 845 -14.63 -21.71 -38.25
CA ASP A 845 -15.24 -21.03 -37.11
C ASP A 845 -14.79 -21.61 -35.76
N GLU A 846 -14.72 -22.94 -35.63
CA GLU A 846 -14.39 -23.59 -34.36
C GLU A 846 -12.88 -23.65 -34.08
N LYS A 847 -12.03 -23.77 -35.12
CA LYS A 847 -10.60 -24.05 -34.94
C LYS A 847 -9.65 -22.92 -35.33
N LEU A 848 -10.05 -22.02 -36.24
CA LEU A 848 -9.15 -21.00 -36.82
C LEU A 848 -9.51 -19.57 -36.42
N ALA A 849 -10.80 -19.25 -36.27
CA ALA A 849 -11.26 -17.88 -36.02
C ALA A 849 -10.66 -17.22 -34.77
N ALA A 850 -10.37 -18.01 -33.72
CA ALA A 850 -9.83 -17.53 -32.44
C ALA A 850 -8.29 -17.54 -32.37
N LEU A 851 -7.59 -18.00 -33.42
CA LEU A 851 -6.15 -18.12 -33.40
C LEU A 851 -5.45 -16.77 -33.65
N PRO A 852 -4.32 -16.50 -32.97
CA PRO A 852 -3.59 -15.25 -33.16
C PRO A 852 -2.93 -15.18 -34.54
N THR A 853 -3.08 -14.04 -35.21
CA THR A 853 -2.45 -13.69 -36.50
C THR A 853 -1.43 -12.55 -36.33
N GLU A 854 -0.40 -12.49 -37.17
CA GLU A 854 0.63 -11.44 -37.13
C GLU A 854 0.24 -10.17 -37.91
N ILE A 855 -0.99 -10.09 -38.44
CA ILE A 855 -1.49 -8.88 -39.11
C ILE A 855 -1.73 -7.77 -38.08
N PRO A 856 -1.17 -6.56 -38.26
CA PRO A 856 -1.47 -5.42 -37.41
C PRO A 856 -2.96 -5.07 -37.43
N LEU A 857 -3.55 -4.83 -36.27
CA LEU A 857 -4.95 -4.44 -36.15
C LEU A 857 -5.18 -3.04 -36.72
N GLU A 858 -6.20 -2.92 -37.57
CA GLU A 858 -6.73 -1.64 -38.03
C GLU A 858 -7.53 -0.92 -36.93
N ASP A 859 -7.90 0.33 -37.18
CA ASP A 859 -8.68 1.15 -36.24
C ASP A 859 -9.95 0.43 -35.75
N GLU A 860 -10.16 0.43 -34.43
CA GLU A 860 -11.28 -0.28 -33.79
C GLU A 860 -12.64 0.17 -34.34
N THR A 861 -12.81 1.47 -34.62
CA THR A 861 -14.11 1.99 -35.10
C THR A 861 -14.39 1.62 -36.55
N ALA A 862 -13.36 1.54 -37.40
CA ALA A 862 -13.51 1.01 -38.75
C ALA A 862 -13.93 -0.46 -38.71
N ARG A 863 -13.33 -1.26 -37.83
CA ARG A 863 -13.64 -2.69 -37.67
C ARG A 863 -15.03 -2.94 -37.07
N GLN A 864 -15.47 -2.12 -36.11
CA GLN A 864 -16.85 -2.15 -35.60
C GLN A 864 -17.87 -1.81 -36.69
N PHE A 865 -17.57 -0.83 -37.54
CA PHE A 865 -18.40 -0.49 -38.70
C PHE A 865 -18.43 -1.61 -39.73
N ASP A 866 -17.30 -2.25 -40.02
CA ASP A 866 -17.28 -3.41 -40.92
C ASP A 866 -18.16 -4.54 -40.40
N LEU A 867 -18.10 -4.85 -39.09
CA LEU A 867 -18.95 -5.88 -38.51
C LEU A 867 -20.44 -5.54 -38.67
N LEU A 868 -20.81 -4.28 -38.47
CA LEU A 868 -22.19 -3.80 -38.66
C LEU A 868 -22.63 -3.98 -40.13
N VAL A 869 -21.81 -3.59 -41.09
CA VAL A 869 -22.15 -3.71 -42.52
C VAL A 869 -22.14 -5.18 -42.97
N TYR A 870 -21.19 -6.00 -42.53
CA TYR A 870 -21.20 -7.45 -42.82
C TYR A 870 -22.44 -8.15 -42.28
N ARG A 871 -22.94 -7.76 -41.09
CA ARG A 871 -24.22 -8.25 -40.57
C ARG A 871 -25.40 -7.84 -41.45
N LEU A 872 -25.38 -6.60 -41.96
CA LEU A 872 -26.40 -6.08 -42.85
C LEU A 872 -26.39 -6.80 -44.22
N GLU A 873 -25.20 -7.06 -44.77
CA GLU A 873 -25.00 -7.84 -45.99
C GLU A 873 -25.52 -9.27 -45.83
N LEU A 874 -25.19 -9.94 -44.71
CA LEU A 874 -25.73 -11.26 -44.39
C LEU A 874 -27.26 -11.25 -44.21
N ALA A 875 -27.80 -10.23 -43.56
CA ALA A 875 -29.24 -10.06 -43.40
C ALA A 875 -29.94 -9.85 -44.76
N THR A 876 -29.27 -9.19 -45.71
CA THR A 876 -29.74 -9.02 -47.09
C THR A 876 -29.75 -10.34 -47.85
N LEU A 877 -28.66 -11.12 -47.75
CA LEU A 877 -28.53 -12.45 -48.35
C LEU A 877 -29.58 -13.44 -47.84
N LYS A 878 -29.75 -13.49 -46.51
CA LYS A 878 -30.61 -14.47 -45.83
C LYS A 878 -32.06 -13.99 -45.65
N LYS A 879 -32.38 -12.75 -46.06
CA LYS A 879 -33.69 -12.09 -45.90
C LYS A 879 -34.17 -12.09 -44.43
N GLU A 880 -33.28 -11.69 -43.53
CA GLU A 880 -33.53 -11.72 -42.08
C GLU A 880 -34.32 -10.51 -41.58
N LYS A 881 -35.19 -10.72 -40.57
CA LYS A 881 -36.02 -9.64 -39.97
C LYS A 881 -35.20 -8.51 -39.34
N ARG A 882 -33.96 -8.78 -38.90
CA ARG A 882 -33.08 -7.78 -38.29
C ARG A 882 -32.51 -6.74 -39.27
N TRP A 883 -32.73 -6.91 -40.57
CA TRP A 883 -32.25 -6.01 -41.62
C TRP A 883 -32.64 -4.55 -41.34
N ALA A 884 -33.90 -4.28 -40.99
CA ALA A 884 -34.38 -2.91 -40.76
C ALA A 884 -33.65 -2.21 -39.60
N LYS A 885 -33.33 -2.95 -38.52
CA LYS A 885 -32.57 -2.43 -37.37
C LYS A 885 -31.14 -2.09 -37.76
N LEU A 886 -30.47 -3.00 -38.49
CA LEU A 886 -29.08 -2.81 -38.93
C LEU A 886 -28.97 -1.67 -39.95
N ALA A 887 -29.91 -1.56 -40.89
CA ALA A 887 -29.99 -0.45 -41.84
C ALA A 887 -30.18 0.89 -41.13
N ALA A 888 -31.06 0.96 -40.13
CA ALA A 888 -31.25 2.17 -39.31
C ALA A 888 -29.98 2.56 -38.55
N GLN A 889 -29.20 1.60 -38.03
CA GLN A 889 -27.92 1.88 -37.38
C GLN A 889 -26.90 2.44 -38.36
N VAL A 890 -26.74 1.84 -39.55
CA VAL A 890 -25.82 2.36 -40.59
C VAL A 890 -26.24 3.76 -41.05
N ARG A 891 -27.54 4.01 -41.22
CA ARG A 891 -28.09 5.34 -41.53
C ARG A 891 -27.79 6.36 -40.42
N ALA A 892 -27.93 5.97 -39.16
CA ALA A 892 -27.58 6.85 -38.03
C ALA A 892 -26.10 7.25 -38.05
N ILE A 893 -25.19 6.35 -38.45
CA ILE A 893 -23.76 6.68 -38.64
C ILE A 893 -23.60 7.71 -39.76
N ALA A 894 -24.25 7.51 -40.91
CA ALA A 894 -24.20 8.46 -42.03
C ALA A 894 -24.73 9.84 -41.61
N HIS A 895 -25.86 9.88 -40.91
CA HIS A 895 -26.45 11.11 -40.39
C HIS A 895 -25.54 11.82 -39.36
N LEU A 896 -24.89 11.08 -38.46
CA LEU A 896 -23.95 11.65 -37.49
C LEU A 896 -22.72 12.27 -38.18
N LEU A 897 -22.21 11.64 -39.25
CA LEU A 897 -21.11 12.20 -40.04
C LEU A 897 -21.50 13.50 -40.78
N LEU A 898 -22.78 13.66 -41.14
CA LEU A 898 -23.33 14.87 -41.76
C LEU A 898 -23.65 15.99 -40.76
N THR A 899 -24.04 15.66 -39.54
CA THR A 899 -24.58 16.63 -38.56
C THR A 899 -23.58 17.08 -37.50
N THR A 900 -22.45 16.39 -37.37
CA THR A 900 -21.39 16.78 -36.43
C THR A 900 -20.31 17.63 -37.11
N SER A 901 -19.40 18.18 -36.30
CA SER A 901 -18.19 18.89 -36.77
C SER A 901 -17.32 18.04 -37.71
N ALA A 902 -17.52 16.71 -37.74
CA ALA A 902 -16.90 15.79 -38.68
C ALA A 902 -17.15 16.16 -40.15
N ARG A 903 -18.30 16.80 -40.49
CA ARG A 903 -18.62 17.22 -41.87
C ARG A 903 -17.57 18.15 -42.48
N HIS A 904 -16.88 18.95 -41.65
CA HIS A 904 -15.84 19.88 -42.11
C HIS A 904 -14.47 19.23 -42.31
N VAL A 905 -14.30 17.95 -41.95
CA VAL A 905 -13.07 17.21 -42.19
C VAL A 905 -12.96 16.92 -43.70
N PRO A 906 -11.84 17.26 -44.38
CA PRO A 906 -11.70 17.11 -45.84
C PRO A 906 -12.01 15.70 -46.36
N MET A 907 -11.65 14.65 -45.60
CA MET A 907 -11.97 13.27 -45.95
C MET A 907 -13.48 13.00 -45.93
N VAL A 908 -14.20 13.50 -44.93
CA VAL A 908 -15.66 13.36 -44.81
C VAL A 908 -16.36 14.19 -45.88
N ALA A 909 -15.91 15.42 -46.10
CA ALA A 909 -16.44 16.33 -47.12
C ALA A 909 -16.45 15.70 -48.53
N SER A 910 -15.42 14.91 -48.86
CA SER A 910 -15.32 14.20 -50.14
C SER A 910 -16.40 13.12 -50.35
N GLN A 911 -16.98 12.59 -49.27
CA GLN A 911 -18.01 11.55 -49.29
C GLN A 911 -19.40 12.07 -48.91
N VAL A 912 -19.58 13.38 -48.68
CA VAL A 912 -20.88 14.00 -48.37
C VAL A 912 -21.98 13.63 -49.36
N PRO A 913 -21.75 13.58 -50.69
CA PRO A 913 -22.80 13.18 -51.63
C PRO A 913 -23.37 11.78 -51.34
N LEU A 914 -22.49 10.82 -51.04
CA LEU A 914 -22.90 9.45 -50.68
C LEU A 914 -23.63 9.43 -49.33
N LEU A 915 -23.14 10.18 -48.34
CA LEU A 915 -23.76 10.25 -47.03
C LEU A 915 -25.16 10.87 -47.09
N GLU A 916 -25.36 11.91 -47.91
CA GLU A 916 -26.67 12.55 -48.12
C GLU A 916 -27.64 11.61 -48.84
N GLU A 917 -27.18 10.84 -49.84
CA GLU A 917 -27.99 9.79 -50.48
C GLU A 917 -28.41 8.71 -49.48
N MET A 918 -27.48 8.20 -48.66
CA MET A 918 -27.75 7.18 -47.64
C MET A 918 -28.69 7.64 -46.52
N ASP A 919 -28.82 8.96 -46.30
CA ASP A 919 -29.77 9.52 -45.32
C ASP A 919 -31.21 9.61 -45.88
N THR A 920 -31.42 9.34 -47.17
CA THR A 920 -32.76 9.27 -47.81
C THR A 920 -33.31 7.85 -47.82
N ASP A 921 -34.64 7.71 -47.77
CA ASP A 921 -35.30 6.39 -47.82
C ASP A 921 -35.09 5.69 -49.17
N ASP A 922 -34.94 6.44 -50.25
CA ASP A 922 -34.81 5.94 -51.63
C ASP A 922 -33.55 5.07 -51.83
N TRP A 923 -32.44 5.41 -51.17
CA TRP A 923 -31.19 4.63 -51.27
C TRP A 923 -31.31 3.21 -50.71
N TRP A 924 -32.22 3.01 -49.75
CA TRP A 924 -32.42 1.74 -49.06
C TRP A 924 -33.41 0.82 -49.78
N VAL A 925 -34.08 1.29 -50.84
CA VAL A 925 -34.98 0.49 -51.68
C VAL A 925 -34.14 -0.41 -52.60
N ASP A 926 -34.39 -1.72 -52.56
CA ASP A 926 -33.70 -2.73 -53.37
C ASP A 926 -32.15 -2.71 -53.28
N VAL A 927 -31.61 -2.34 -52.11
CA VAL A 927 -30.16 -2.27 -51.89
C VAL A 927 -29.50 -3.64 -52.08
N SER A 928 -28.43 -3.69 -52.88
CA SER A 928 -27.70 -4.92 -53.23
C SER A 928 -26.37 -5.05 -52.49
N LEU A 929 -25.80 -6.26 -52.47
CA LEU A 929 -24.49 -6.53 -51.86
C LEU A 929 -23.37 -5.60 -52.39
N PRO A 930 -23.20 -5.40 -53.73
CA PRO A 930 -22.20 -4.46 -54.23
C PRO A 930 -22.37 -3.02 -53.75
N ILE A 931 -23.61 -2.56 -53.54
CA ILE A 931 -23.90 -1.21 -53.03
C ILE A 931 -23.45 -1.10 -51.58
N LEU A 932 -23.79 -2.08 -50.74
CA LEU A 932 -23.40 -2.12 -49.32
C LEU A 932 -21.88 -2.20 -49.15
N GLU A 933 -21.19 -3.05 -49.91
CA GLU A 933 -19.75 -3.23 -49.82
C GLU A 933 -18.98 -1.97 -50.28
N ASN A 934 -19.48 -1.28 -51.31
CA ASN A 934 -18.93 0.01 -51.74
C ASN A 934 -19.13 1.10 -50.66
N ALA A 935 -20.29 1.13 -50.01
CA ALA A 935 -20.55 2.04 -48.89
C ALA A 935 -19.61 1.75 -47.71
N ARG A 936 -19.40 0.47 -47.37
CA ARG A 936 -18.45 0.03 -46.32
C ARG A 936 -17.06 0.60 -46.57
N LYS A 937 -16.50 0.34 -47.75
CA LYS A 937 -15.13 0.77 -48.13
C LYS A 937 -14.95 2.29 -48.04
N LYS A 938 -15.95 3.07 -48.43
CA LYS A 938 -15.87 4.55 -48.44
C LYS A 938 -16.07 5.18 -47.06
N ILE A 939 -16.82 4.53 -46.17
CA ILE A 939 -17.25 5.13 -44.89
C ILE A 939 -16.41 4.65 -43.70
N ARG A 940 -15.86 3.42 -43.74
CA ARG A 940 -15.19 2.80 -42.57
C ARG A 940 -14.14 3.70 -41.90
N ASP A 941 -13.29 4.37 -42.68
CA ASP A 941 -12.22 5.24 -42.17
C ASP A 941 -12.71 6.62 -41.69
N LEU A 942 -13.99 6.94 -41.92
CA LEU A 942 -14.62 8.21 -41.54
C LEU A 942 -15.28 8.14 -40.16
N VAL A 943 -15.70 6.95 -39.71
CA VAL A 943 -16.43 6.74 -38.44
C VAL A 943 -15.64 7.24 -37.23
N ARG A 944 -14.30 7.18 -37.28
CA ARG A 944 -13.39 7.70 -36.26
C ARG A 944 -13.49 9.22 -36.01
N PHE A 945 -14.21 9.97 -36.85
CA PHE A 945 -14.42 11.41 -36.67
C PHE A 945 -15.70 11.75 -35.89
N ILE A 946 -16.57 10.77 -35.60
CA ILE A 946 -17.78 10.97 -34.78
C ILE A 946 -17.38 11.16 -33.31
N GLU A 947 -18.05 12.00 -32.52
CA GLU A 947 -17.76 12.14 -31.08
C GLU A 947 -17.94 10.81 -30.31
N LYS A 948 -17.00 10.45 -29.42
CA LYS A 948 -16.98 9.16 -28.70
C LYS A 948 -18.30 8.83 -27.98
N SER A 949 -18.93 9.81 -27.35
CA SER A 949 -20.21 9.65 -26.63
C SER A 949 -21.38 9.28 -27.53
N LYS A 950 -21.39 9.77 -28.78
CA LYS A 950 -22.46 9.51 -29.76
C LYS A 950 -22.29 8.18 -30.48
N ARG A 951 -21.06 7.63 -30.55
CA ARG A 951 -20.79 6.30 -31.12
C ARG A 951 -21.46 5.19 -30.33
N TYR A 952 -21.53 5.34 -29.01
CA TYR A 952 -22.11 4.34 -28.09
C TYR A 952 -23.56 3.98 -28.45
N PHE A 953 -24.39 4.97 -28.74
CA PHE A 953 -25.80 4.77 -29.08
C PHE A 953 -26.01 3.97 -30.38
N VAL A 954 -25.02 3.94 -31.26
CA VAL A 954 -25.15 3.31 -32.58
C VAL A 954 -24.59 1.88 -32.59
N PHE A 955 -23.52 1.62 -31.85
CA PHE A 955 -22.89 0.30 -31.74
C PHE A 955 -23.39 -0.55 -30.56
N LEU A 956 -24.41 -0.09 -29.84
CA LEU A 956 -25.02 -0.81 -28.71
C LEU A 956 -25.65 -2.13 -29.19
N ASP A 957 -24.92 -3.22 -28.99
CA ASP A 957 -25.26 -4.57 -29.42
C ASP A 957 -25.60 -5.39 -28.18
N ILE A 958 -26.89 -5.45 -27.86
CA ILE A 958 -27.42 -6.45 -26.92
C ILE A 958 -27.60 -7.72 -27.74
N GLU A 959 -26.62 -8.62 -27.70
CA GLU A 959 -26.78 -9.99 -28.17
C GLU A 959 -27.63 -10.74 -27.13
N ASP A 960 -28.89 -11.03 -27.47
CA ASP A 960 -29.67 -12.08 -26.83
C ASP A 960 -29.06 -13.43 -27.23
N ASP A 961 -28.07 -13.90 -26.49
CA ASP A 961 -27.60 -15.28 -26.56
C ASP A 961 -28.68 -16.19 -25.94
N PHE A 962 -29.66 -16.59 -26.74
CA PHE A 962 -30.42 -17.80 -26.46
C PHE A 962 -29.53 -18.99 -26.82
N GLU A 963 -28.79 -19.50 -25.83
CA GLU A 963 -28.32 -20.87 -25.86
C GLU A 963 -29.50 -21.82 -26.13
N GLN A 964 -29.22 -22.92 -26.82
CA GLN A 964 -30.16 -23.96 -27.24
C GLN A 964 -30.94 -24.57 -26.06
N GLY A 965 -31.91 -23.84 -25.54
CA GLY A 965 -33.00 -24.35 -24.72
C GLY A 965 -34.00 -25.02 -25.66
N GLN A 966 -34.44 -26.21 -25.26
CA GLN A 966 -35.49 -26.97 -25.93
C GLN A 966 -36.53 -26.07 -26.57
N GLU A 967 -36.92 -26.43 -27.79
CA GLU A 967 -38.12 -25.92 -28.44
C GLU A 967 -39.33 -26.29 -27.55
N ILE A 968 -39.59 -25.49 -26.52
CA ILE A 968 -40.88 -25.44 -25.87
C ILE A 968 -41.75 -24.75 -26.89
N VAL A 969 -42.39 -25.57 -27.70
CA VAL A 969 -43.54 -25.20 -28.50
C VAL A 969 -44.52 -24.48 -27.56
N TYR A 970 -44.55 -23.15 -27.63
CA TYR A 970 -45.69 -22.40 -27.12
C TYR A 970 -46.85 -22.68 -28.08
N ALA A 971 -47.54 -23.78 -27.80
CA ALA A 971 -48.81 -24.09 -28.39
C ALA A 971 -49.84 -23.10 -27.84
N GLY A 972 -50.13 -22.08 -28.63
CA GLY A 972 -51.43 -21.42 -28.61
C GLY A 972 -51.71 -20.49 -27.43
N ALA A 973 -52.58 -19.53 -27.72
CA ALA A 973 -53.00 -18.45 -26.85
C ALA A 973 -53.96 -18.88 -25.72
N ASP A 974 -53.93 -20.13 -25.22
CA ASP A 974 -54.98 -20.65 -24.32
C ASP A 974 -54.49 -21.70 -23.29
N ALA A 975 -53.49 -21.38 -22.44
CA ALA A 975 -53.21 -22.18 -21.24
C ALA A 975 -52.92 -21.30 -20.00
N PRO A 976 -53.52 -21.58 -18.83
CA PRO A 976 -53.44 -20.66 -17.68
C PRO A 976 -52.08 -20.76 -16.97
N LEU A 977 -51.40 -19.62 -16.85
CA LEU A 977 -50.33 -19.35 -15.88
C LEU A 977 -50.91 -19.39 -14.45
N ALA A 978 -51.26 -20.57 -13.95
CA ALA A 978 -51.77 -20.71 -12.58
C ALA A 978 -51.52 -22.11 -12.02
N THR A 979 -50.36 -22.32 -11.39
CA THR A 979 -50.25 -23.40 -10.39
C THR A 979 -49.42 -23.07 -9.14
N SER A 980 -48.83 -21.88 -8.99
CA SER A 980 -48.36 -21.42 -7.67
C SER A 980 -48.10 -19.91 -7.62
N PRO A 981 -48.68 -19.16 -6.66
CA PRO A 981 -48.38 -17.74 -6.43
C PRO A 981 -46.87 -17.46 -6.25
N ALA A 982 -46.12 -18.42 -5.70
CA ALA A 982 -44.68 -18.30 -5.48
C ALA A 982 -43.86 -18.35 -6.77
N LEU A 983 -44.33 -19.07 -7.80
CA LEU A 983 -43.67 -19.12 -9.11
C LEU A 983 -43.96 -17.85 -9.91
N TYR A 984 -45.19 -17.35 -9.86
CA TYR A 984 -45.57 -16.08 -10.48
C TYR A 984 -44.73 -14.93 -9.94
N LYS A 985 -44.64 -14.80 -8.60
CA LYS A 985 -43.82 -13.77 -7.95
C LYS A 985 -42.34 -13.84 -8.37
N ARG A 986 -41.75 -15.04 -8.42
CA ARG A 986 -40.36 -15.22 -8.88
C ARG A 986 -40.15 -14.81 -10.33
N SER A 987 -41.09 -15.10 -11.22
CA SER A 987 -41.01 -14.69 -12.62
C SER A 987 -41.06 -13.17 -12.78
N VAL A 988 -41.89 -12.48 -11.99
CA VAL A 988 -41.94 -11.01 -11.95
C VAL A 988 -40.63 -10.42 -11.40
N GLU A 989 -40.13 -10.94 -10.27
CA GLU A 989 -38.85 -10.51 -9.68
C GLU A 989 -37.68 -10.68 -10.67
N GLN A 990 -37.63 -11.81 -11.37
CA GLN A 990 -36.58 -12.08 -12.37
C GLN A 990 -36.67 -11.12 -13.56
N PHE A 991 -37.87 -10.83 -14.05
CA PHE A 991 -38.08 -9.85 -15.12
C PHE A 991 -37.61 -8.44 -14.73
N LEU A 992 -37.94 -7.99 -13.51
CA LEU A 992 -37.54 -6.69 -12.98
C LEU A 992 -36.02 -6.58 -12.81
N HIS A 993 -35.36 -7.64 -12.35
CA HIS A 993 -33.90 -7.67 -12.25
C HIS A 993 -33.21 -7.62 -13.62
N THR A 994 -33.75 -8.28 -14.65
CA THR A 994 -33.20 -8.23 -16.00
C THR A 994 -33.33 -6.83 -16.62
N HIS A 995 -34.37 -6.07 -16.28
CA HIS A 995 -34.65 -4.73 -16.79
C HIS A 995 -34.26 -3.61 -15.83
N ARG A 996 -33.42 -3.90 -14.82
CA ARG A 996 -33.13 -2.98 -13.71
C ARG A 996 -32.54 -1.62 -14.13
N GLU A 997 -31.88 -1.53 -15.29
CA GLU A 997 -31.20 -0.31 -15.76
C GLU A 997 -32.06 0.48 -16.77
N SER A 998 -33.20 -0.07 -17.23
CA SER A 998 -33.96 0.46 -18.36
C SER A 998 -35.27 1.13 -17.95
N GLY A 999 -35.65 2.17 -18.71
CA GLY A 999 -36.94 2.84 -18.57
C GLY A 999 -37.24 3.37 -17.16
N VAL A 1000 -38.45 3.09 -16.68
CA VAL A 1000 -38.93 3.51 -15.35
C VAL A 1000 -38.30 2.66 -14.23
N VAL A 1001 -38.03 1.38 -14.47
CA VAL A 1001 -37.35 0.50 -13.49
C VAL A 1001 -35.95 1.03 -13.16
N GLY A 1002 -35.22 1.54 -14.17
CA GLY A 1002 -33.94 2.22 -13.97
C GLY A 1002 -34.03 3.53 -13.17
N ARG A 1003 -35.10 4.30 -13.37
CA ARG A 1003 -35.34 5.53 -12.58
C ARG A 1003 -35.67 5.20 -11.13
N LEU A 1004 -36.47 4.16 -10.91
CA LEU A 1004 -36.62 3.57 -9.59
C LEU A 1004 -35.23 3.20 -9.08
N HIS A 1005 -34.46 2.29 -9.69
CA HIS A 1005 -33.11 1.90 -9.23
C HIS A 1005 -32.21 3.09 -8.81
N ARG A 1006 -32.24 4.23 -9.53
CA ARG A 1006 -31.47 5.45 -9.24
C ARG A 1006 -32.10 6.44 -8.23
N ASN A 1007 -33.15 6.03 -7.53
CA ASN A 1007 -33.90 6.85 -6.56
C ASN A 1007 -34.47 8.16 -7.13
N GLU A 1008 -34.88 8.16 -8.40
CA GLU A 1008 -35.52 9.31 -9.05
C GLU A 1008 -37.03 9.32 -8.76
N GLU A 1009 -37.64 10.51 -8.73
CA GLU A 1009 -39.09 10.70 -8.49
C GLU A 1009 -39.91 10.20 -9.68
N LEU A 1010 -41.01 9.49 -9.40
CA LEU A 1010 -41.94 8.98 -10.42
C LEU A 1010 -42.98 10.03 -10.82
N ALA A 1011 -43.19 10.21 -12.12
CA ALA A 1011 -44.30 10.96 -12.70
C ALA A 1011 -45.53 10.04 -12.91
N PRO A 1012 -46.75 10.58 -13.02
CA PRO A 1012 -47.96 9.78 -13.28
C PRO A 1012 -47.89 8.94 -14.56
N GLU A 1013 -47.25 9.47 -15.61
CA GLU A 1013 -47.04 8.74 -16.88
C GLU A 1013 -46.12 7.52 -16.72
N ASP A 1014 -45.27 7.52 -15.68
CA ASP A 1014 -44.31 6.45 -15.43
C ASP A 1014 -44.99 5.19 -14.89
N LEU A 1015 -46.13 5.34 -14.19
CA LEU A 1015 -46.95 4.21 -13.76
C LEU A 1015 -47.60 3.49 -14.95
N GLU A 1016 -48.07 4.25 -15.95
CA GLU A 1016 -48.62 3.68 -17.19
C GLU A 1016 -47.54 2.92 -17.98
N GLU A 1017 -46.32 3.46 -18.00
CA GLU A 1017 -45.17 2.81 -18.62
C GLU A 1017 -44.73 1.56 -17.84
N LEU A 1018 -44.77 1.57 -16.50
CA LEU A 1018 -44.47 0.41 -15.66
C LEU A 1018 -45.52 -0.71 -15.87
N ASP A 1019 -46.80 -0.34 -15.92
CA ASP A 1019 -47.91 -1.24 -16.29
C ASP A 1019 -47.68 -1.84 -17.70
N ARG A 1020 -47.28 -1.00 -18.67
CA ARG A 1020 -46.98 -1.47 -20.03
C ARG A 1020 -45.80 -2.45 -20.05
N GLN A 1021 -44.71 -2.15 -19.34
CA GLN A 1021 -43.53 -3.00 -19.31
C GLN A 1021 -43.80 -4.35 -18.66
N LEU A 1022 -44.55 -4.39 -17.56
CA LEU A 1022 -44.91 -5.65 -16.91
C LEU A 1022 -45.92 -6.45 -17.74
N PHE A 1023 -47.04 -5.86 -18.13
CA PHE A 1023 -48.17 -6.62 -18.68
C PHE A 1023 -48.15 -6.78 -20.20
N GLN A 1024 -47.56 -5.85 -20.96
CA GLN A 1024 -47.49 -5.95 -22.43
C GLN A 1024 -46.15 -6.50 -22.91
N VAL A 1025 -45.04 -6.11 -22.27
CA VAL A 1025 -43.69 -6.55 -22.67
C VAL A 1025 -43.26 -7.82 -21.91
N GLY A 1026 -43.55 -7.91 -20.61
CA GLY A 1026 -43.19 -9.06 -19.76
C GLY A 1026 -44.09 -10.29 -19.89
N GLY A 1027 -45.21 -10.19 -20.62
CA GLY A 1027 -46.12 -11.33 -20.87
C GLY A 1027 -46.96 -11.77 -19.67
N PHE A 1028 -47.13 -10.91 -18.65
CA PHE A 1028 -47.97 -11.20 -17.48
C PHE A 1028 -49.47 -10.90 -17.75
N PRO A 1029 -50.41 -11.73 -17.27
CA PRO A 1029 -51.77 -11.86 -17.81
C PRO A 1029 -52.71 -10.65 -17.63
N ASP A 1030 -52.62 -9.87 -16.56
CA ASP A 1030 -53.26 -8.54 -16.37
C ASP A 1030 -53.04 -8.02 -14.94
N ARG A 1031 -53.35 -6.74 -14.69
CA ARG A 1031 -53.25 -6.09 -13.37
C ARG A 1031 -54.17 -6.74 -12.31
N ALA A 1032 -55.33 -7.24 -12.72
CA ALA A 1032 -56.26 -7.92 -11.81
C ALA A 1032 -55.70 -9.26 -11.29
N THR A 1033 -54.94 -9.99 -12.12
CA THR A 1033 -54.24 -11.21 -11.74
C THR A 1033 -53.03 -10.89 -10.85
N PHE A 1034 -52.30 -9.82 -11.15
CA PHE A 1034 -51.21 -9.34 -10.30
C PHE A 1034 -51.71 -9.00 -8.88
N GLU A 1035 -52.79 -8.22 -8.75
CA GLU A 1035 -53.39 -7.85 -7.46
C GLU A 1035 -53.96 -9.06 -6.70
N ARG A 1036 -54.45 -10.09 -7.40
CA ARG A 1036 -54.95 -11.34 -6.80
C ARG A 1036 -53.83 -12.21 -6.22
N GLU A 1037 -52.72 -12.36 -6.95
CA GLU A 1037 -51.63 -13.26 -6.58
C GLU A 1037 -50.60 -12.62 -5.63
N ILE A 1038 -50.42 -11.29 -5.69
CA ILE A 1038 -49.42 -10.53 -4.91
C ILE A 1038 -50.05 -9.68 -3.78
N GLY A 1039 -51.30 -9.22 -3.97
CA GLY A 1039 -52.08 -8.52 -2.95
C GLY A 1039 -52.55 -7.11 -3.39
N PRO A 1040 -53.75 -6.65 -2.97
CA PRO A 1040 -54.38 -5.42 -3.47
C PRO A 1040 -53.94 -4.11 -2.78
N GLN A 1041 -52.88 -4.10 -1.95
CA GLN A 1041 -52.52 -2.96 -1.10
C GLN A 1041 -51.14 -2.34 -1.36
N GLU A 1042 -50.39 -2.79 -2.37
CA GLU A 1042 -49.06 -2.22 -2.66
C GLU A 1042 -49.12 -1.38 -3.93
N ASP A 1043 -48.67 -0.12 -3.83
CA ASP A 1043 -48.40 0.74 -4.99
C ASP A 1043 -47.39 0.02 -5.91
N LEU A 1044 -47.65 0.03 -7.21
CA LEU A 1044 -46.85 -0.73 -8.17
C LEU A 1044 -45.37 -0.28 -8.17
N GLY A 1045 -45.12 1.03 -7.96
CA GLY A 1045 -43.78 1.58 -7.81
C GLY A 1045 -43.10 1.11 -6.52
N GLU A 1046 -43.82 1.06 -5.40
CA GLU A 1046 -43.32 0.49 -4.14
C GLU A 1046 -43.01 -1.00 -4.25
N PHE A 1047 -43.86 -1.78 -4.92
CA PHE A 1047 -43.61 -3.21 -5.13
C PHE A 1047 -42.34 -3.43 -5.95
N VAL A 1048 -42.20 -2.73 -7.09
CA VAL A 1048 -40.99 -2.81 -7.91
C VAL A 1048 -39.77 -2.38 -7.12
N ARG A 1049 -39.87 -1.30 -6.34
CA ARG A 1049 -38.81 -0.79 -5.45
C ARG A 1049 -38.33 -1.82 -4.43
N ARG A 1050 -39.21 -2.65 -3.87
CA ARG A 1050 -38.82 -3.71 -2.91
C ARG A 1050 -38.22 -4.94 -3.59
N CYS A 1051 -38.55 -5.16 -4.85
CA CYS A 1051 -38.01 -6.27 -5.64
C CYS A 1051 -36.64 -5.97 -6.26
N ILE A 1052 -36.31 -4.68 -6.47
CA ILE A 1052 -35.01 -4.26 -7.00
C ILE A 1052 -34.15 -3.60 -5.92
N ASP A 1053 -32.83 -3.71 -6.04
CA ASP A 1053 -31.89 -2.97 -5.20
C ASP A 1053 -31.89 -1.48 -5.58
N LEU A 1054 -31.38 -0.65 -4.68
CA LEU A 1054 -31.22 0.79 -4.85
C LEU A 1054 -29.76 1.13 -5.12
N GLU A 1055 -29.51 2.02 -6.08
CA GLU A 1055 -28.16 2.45 -6.40
C GLU A 1055 -27.54 3.19 -5.20
N ASN A 1056 -26.43 2.63 -4.68
CA ASN A 1056 -25.70 3.19 -3.53
C ASN A 1056 -25.28 4.65 -3.76
N ALA A 1057 -24.97 5.03 -5.00
CA ALA A 1057 -24.59 6.41 -5.35
C ALA A 1057 -25.75 7.39 -5.11
N ALA A 1058 -26.96 7.02 -5.52
CA ALA A 1058 -28.16 7.84 -5.34
C ALA A 1058 -28.55 8.00 -3.86
N LEU A 1059 -28.53 6.91 -3.09
CA LEU A 1059 -28.77 6.94 -1.65
C LEU A 1059 -27.75 7.80 -0.91
N ARG A 1060 -26.46 7.68 -1.26
CA ARG A 1060 -25.43 8.56 -0.71
C ARG A 1060 -25.67 10.01 -1.07
N GLY A 1061 -26.10 10.30 -2.30
CA GLY A 1061 -26.50 11.65 -2.71
C GLY A 1061 -27.60 12.21 -1.81
N ALA A 1062 -28.61 11.41 -1.47
CA ALA A 1062 -29.68 11.81 -0.57
C ALA A 1062 -29.18 12.14 0.86
N PHE A 1063 -28.27 11.31 1.39
CA PHE A 1063 -27.69 11.52 2.73
C PHE A 1063 -26.47 12.46 2.74
N ALA A 1064 -25.96 12.90 1.59
CA ALA A 1064 -24.71 13.65 1.46
C ALA A 1064 -24.74 14.93 2.29
N LYS A 1065 -25.81 15.74 2.18
CA LYS A 1065 -25.93 16.99 2.96
C LYS A 1065 -25.91 16.77 4.47
N PHE A 1066 -26.47 15.65 4.94
CA PHE A 1066 -26.48 15.30 6.36
C PHE A 1066 -25.08 14.86 6.83
N LEU A 1067 -24.39 14.05 6.02
CA LEU A 1067 -23.05 13.55 6.30
C LEU A 1067 -21.97 14.64 6.18
N ASP A 1068 -22.12 15.56 5.22
CA ASP A 1068 -21.22 16.69 4.94
C ASP A 1068 -21.32 17.83 5.98
N GLY A 1069 -22.31 17.78 6.86
CA GLY A 1069 -22.51 18.74 7.97
C GLY A 1069 -21.36 18.77 8.99
N GLY A 1070 -20.34 17.92 8.82
CA GLY A 1070 -19.00 18.10 9.38
C GLY A 1070 -18.88 17.96 10.90
N THR A 1071 -19.94 17.58 11.62
CA THR A 1071 -19.97 17.53 13.10
C THR A 1071 -20.54 16.22 13.64
N LEU A 1072 -20.63 15.19 12.81
CA LEU A 1072 -21.09 13.87 13.23
C LEU A 1072 -19.96 13.07 13.91
N SER A 1073 -20.31 12.33 14.97
CA SER A 1073 -19.41 11.39 15.64
C SER A 1073 -19.21 10.12 14.80
N PRO A 1074 -18.14 9.34 15.06
CA PRO A 1074 -17.93 8.07 14.35
C PRO A 1074 -19.14 7.11 14.45
N ALA A 1075 -19.77 7.04 15.63
CA ALA A 1075 -20.96 6.21 15.85
C ALA A 1075 -22.18 6.71 15.05
N GLN A 1076 -22.35 8.03 14.94
CA GLN A 1076 -23.41 8.63 14.13
C GLN A 1076 -23.20 8.35 12.64
N ILE A 1077 -21.97 8.47 12.13
CA ILE A 1077 -21.66 8.17 10.72
C ILE A 1077 -21.92 6.69 10.43
N ALA A 1078 -21.43 5.78 11.26
CA ALA A 1078 -21.63 4.34 11.09
C ALA A 1078 -23.13 3.95 11.12
N PHE A 1079 -23.94 4.62 11.94
CA PHE A 1079 -25.39 4.39 11.98
C PHE A 1079 -26.08 4.80 10.68
N VAL A 1080 -25.71 5.96 10.11
CA VAL A 1080 -26.25 6.40 8.81
C VAL A 1080 -25.78 5.49 7.67
N GLU A 1081 -24.51 5.07 7.68
CA GLU A 1081 -23.99 4.10 6.69
C GLU A 1081 -24.76 2.78 6.74
N ALA A 1082 -25.12 2.29 7.92
CA ALA A 1082 -25.97 1.11 8.07
C ALA A 1082 -27.37 1.34 7.46
N ILE A 1083 -28.00 2.50 7.68
CA ILE A 1083 -29.29 2.85 7.06
C ILE A 1083 -29.18 2.83 5.54
N VAL A 1084 -28.14 3.45 4.98
CA VAL A 1084 -27.89 3.48 3.54
C VAL A 1084 -27.73 2.06 2.99
N ALA A 1085 -26.95 1.21 3.66
CA ALA A 1085 -26.77 -0.19 3.23
C ALA A 1085 -28.09 -0.98 3.27
N TYR A 1086 -28.92 -0.75 4.28
CA TYR A 1086 -30.24 -1.41 4.36
C TYR A 1086 -31.17 -0.93 3.24
N LEU A 1087 -31.25 0.38 3.00
CA LEU A 1087 -32.06 0.93 1.91
C LEU A 1087 -31.56 0.42 0.55
N ALA A 1088 -30.25 0.33 0.34
CA ALA A 1088 -29.66 -0.19 -0.89
C ALA A 1088 -30.13 -1.63 -1.17
N GLN A 1089 -30.23 -2.46 -0.14
CA GLN A 1089 -30.59 -3.87 -0.29
C GLN A 1089 -32.11 -4.12 -0.31
N ASN A 1090 -32.90 -3.35 0.42
CA ASN A 1090 -34.33 -3.61 0.64
C ASN A 1090 -35.25 -2.62 -0.10
N GLY A 1091 -34.69 -1.59 -0.74
CA GLY A 1091 -35.42 -0.57 -1.50
C GLY A 1091 -36.17 0.46 -0.65
N MET A 1092 -36.71 0.06 0.50
CA MET A 1092 -37.50 0.92 1.39
C MET A 1092 -37.19 0.66 2.86
N MET A 1093 -37.49 1.63 3.72
CA MET A 1093 -37.40 1.47 5.18
C MET A 1093 -38.57 2.15 5.90
N GLU A 1094 -39.29 1.42 6.73
CA GLU A 1094 -40.35 1.99 7.56
C GLU A 1094 -39.80 2.62 8.85
N ARG A 1095 -40.41 3.72 9.31
CA ARG A 1095 -40.01 4.41 10.55
C ARG A 1095 -40.00 3.50 11.78
N LYS A 1096 -40.91 2.51 11.85
CA LYS A 1096 -41.01 1.57 12.97
C LYS A 1096 -39.82 0.62 13.05
N GLN A 1097 -39.19 0.29 11.92
CA GLN A 1097 -38.05 -0.64 11.88
C GLN A 1097 -36.82 -0.09 12.60
N LEU A 1098 -36.61 1.22 12.58
CA LEU A 1098 -35.52 1.89 13.30
C LEU A 1098 -35.61 1.77 14.83
N SER A 1099 -36.75 1.31 15.35
CA SER A 1099 -36.95 1.03 16.78
C SER A 1099 -36.85 -0.47 17.14
N GLN A 1100 -36.61 -1.34 16.14
CA GLN A 1100 -36.55 -2.79 16.26
C GLN A 1100 -35.13 -3.32 15.98
N ASP A 1101 -34.90 -4.61 16.22
CA ASP A 1101 -33.65 -5.30 15.86
C ASP A 1101 -33.42 -5.24 14.34
N PRO A 1102 -32.19 -5.00 13.85
CA PRO A 1102 -30.90 -4.89 14.57
C PRO A 1102 -30.53 -3.46 15.03
N TRP A 1103 -31.34 -2.44 14.74
CA TRP A 1103 -30.99 -1.02 14.92
C TRP A 1103 -30.83 -0.59 16.38
N ASN A 1104 -31.65 -1.17 17.27
CA ASN A 1104 -31.56 -0.99 18.71
C ASN A 1104 -30.32 -1.67 19.34
N ARG A 1105 -29.70 -2.66 18.68
CA ARG A 1105 -28.41 -3.27 19.10
C ARG A 1105 -27.20 -2.45 18.69
N ILE A 1106 -27.29 -1.71 17.59
CA ILE A 1106 -26.22 -0.80 17.13
C ILE A 1106 -26.02 0.34 18.14
N HIS A 1107 -27.09 0.81 18.78
CA HIS A 1107 -27.00 1.75 19.90
C HIS A 1107 -28.10 1.51 20.95
N ALA A 1108 -27.70 1.08 22.16
CA ALA A 1108 -28.58 0.58 23.23
C ALA A 1108 -29.68 1.56 23.71
N ARG A 1109 -29.62 2.84 23.33
CA ARG A 1109 -30.58 3.90 23.71
C ARG A 1109 -31.38 4.47 22.52
N GLY A 1110 -31.22 3.92 21.32
CA GLY A 1110 -31.98 4.30 20.12
C GLY A 1110 -31.49 5.58 19.42
N MET A 1111 -32.08 5.88 18.25
CA MET A 1111 -31.68 6.98 17.34
C MET A 1111 -31.80 8.37 17.96
N THR A 1112 -32.84 8.61 18.77
CA THR A 1112 -33.07 9.92 19.39
C THR A 1112 -32.00 10.30 20.42
N ASP A 1113 -31.46 9.31 21.13
CA ASP A 1113 -30.34 9.51 22.07
C ASP A 1113 -29.02 9.77 21.31
N LEU A 1114 -28.82 9.07 20.19
CA LEU A 1114 -27.60 9.18 19.40
C LEU A 1114 -27.48 10.51 18.64
N PHE A 1115 -28.58 11.03 18.06
CA PHE A 1115 -28.56 12.23 17.22
C PHE A 1115 -29.23 13.47 17.83
N GLY A 1116 -30.00 13.30 18.92
CA GLY A 1116 -30.93 14.32 19.40
C GLY A 1116 -32.18 14.44 18.51
N SER A 1117 -33.23 15.08 19.04
CA SER A 1117 -34.57 15.10 18.42
C SER A 1117 -34.68 15.87 17.10
N VAL A 1118 -33.76 16.79 16.82
CA VAL A 1118 -33.73 17.59 15.58
C VAL A 1118 -33.12 16.79 14.44
N ARG A 1119 -31.89 16.31 14.62
CA ARG A 1119 -31.18 15.52 13.59
C ARG A 1119 -31.83 14.17 13.33
N ALA A 1120 -32.42 13.54 14.36
CA ALA A 1120 -33.22 12.34 14.18
C ALA A 1120 -34.43 12.59 13.25
N ARG A 1121 -35.05 13.77 13.30
CA ARG A 1121 -36.14 14.16 12.37
C ARG A 1121 -35.64 14.41 10.95
N GLU A 1122 -34.45 14.99 10.79
CA GLU A 1122 -33.82 15.12 9.46
C GLU A 1122 -33.58 13.75 8.81
N ILE A 1123 -33.02 12.79 9.55
CA ILE A 1123 -32.81 11.42 9.05
C ILE A 1123 -34.15 10.80 8.62
N LEU A 1124 -35.18 10.90 9.46
CA LEU A 1124 -36.51 10.40 9.12
C LEU A 1124 -37.08 11.08 7.87
N SER A 1125 -36.91 12.39 7.74
CA SER A 1125 -37.36 13.14 6.55
C SER A 1125 -36.63 12.71 5.28
N ILE A 1126 -35.34 12.36 5.36
CA ILE A 1126 -34.59 11.84 4.21
C ILE A 1126 -35.12 10.46 3.84
N ILE A 1127 -35.35 9.57 4.82
CA ILE A 1127 -35.94 8.24 4.58
C ILE A 1127 -37.33 8.37 3.96
N ASP A 1128 -38.17 9.28 4.47
CA ASP A 1128 -39.49 9.54 3.93
C ASP A 1128 -39.41 10.01 2.47
N ALA A 1129 -38.46 10.90 2.14
CA ALA A 1129 -38.25 11.35 0.76
C ALA A 1129 -37.78 10.21 -0.16
N VAL A 1130 -36.85 9.36 0.30
CA VAL A 1130 -36.41 8.17 -0.47
C VAL A 1130 -37.58 7.21 -0.72
N ASN A 1131 -38.39 6.93 0.30
CA ASN A 1131 -39.58 6.08 0.13
C ASN A 1131 -40.60 6.73 -0.81
N HIS A 1132 -40.81 8.04 -0.69
CA HIS A 1132 -41.79 8.78 -1.48
C HIS A 1132 -41.47 8.78 -2.98
N ASN A 1133 -40.20 8.77 -3.36
CA ASN A 1133 -39.79 8.66 -4.77
C ASN A 1133 -40.28 7.36 -5.45
N ALA A 1134 -40.71 6.35 -4.68
CA ALA A 1134 -41.29 5.12 -5.22
C ALA A 1134 -42.82 5.16 -5.38
N SER A 1135 -43.49 6.22 -4.89
CA SER A 1135 -44.95 6.37 -4.90
C SER A 1135 -45.35 7.58 -5.74
N VAL A 1136 -46.42 7.48 -6.53
CA VAL A 1136 -47.04 8.66 -7.17
C VAL A 1136 -48.22 9.09 -6.29
N ILE A 1137 -48.23 10.35 -5.82
CA ILE A 1137 -49.39 10.95 -5.14
C ILE A 1137 -50.34 11.55 -6.17
#